data_AF-A0AAE0A8R0-F1
#
_entry.id   AF-A0AAE0A8R0-F1
#
_cell.length_a   1.000
_cell.length_b   1.000
_cell.length_c   1.000
_cell.angle_alpha   90.00
_cell.angle_beta   90.00
_cell.angle_gamma   90.00
#
_symmetry.space_group_name_H-M   'P 1'
#
loop_
_entity.id
_entity.type
_entity.pdbx_description
1 polymer ?
#
loop_
_entity_poly.entity_id
_entity_poly.type
_entity_poly.pdbx_seq_one_letter_code
_entity_poly.pdbx_strand_id
1 'polypeptide(L)'
;MTATDQLKQADAAMNGSISSREAQISNSGCKRGGWITFPFLAGTVTGLTIAGMGWSANLIVYLIEEFNIMSIDAAQIVNVLNGCTNLFPVIGAIIADSFFCSFSVISVSSAISLLGTVLLALTASLNSLRPPQCEIGSSLCKSPSKLQFAVLYGGLALGCIGLGGGRFTLATMGANQFDKQKDQGNCFNWYFFAFYVSSVISSTAIVYIQDNVGWTLGFGLCIAANFVGLVLFLLGKRFYLLDKPNGSPFTSLARVIVATLRKRKLVLSSRIEDYYQEHNNGLANNIEADDQITPKQSFRFLNRAALKIDGDIRPDGSIAKPWRVCTVQQVEDLKTLIRIFPLWSSSVFLSTTIGIVMSLTILQALIMDRHLGPSFRFPAGSILVIILISASLFITLIDRLLIPMWQKLTGGSLTTTIQQIGFGHMLNLAGMVVSALVESKRLKIAHANNLQDQPGSMVPMMAVWLFPQLVLVGIGEAFHFPGQVALYYQEFPVSLRSTSTAMIALIIGLGFYLSTAIIDLIRRVTDWLPDNLNSGRLDNVYWTLAVIAGINFAYYVVCSRLYKYRNVVDKGEDHIRTITGLGLAGGGWSLNLIVYLIEKFNIKSIDAAQIFNVVNGFMNLFPVIGAIVADSFLGSFSVVFISSLFSLLGIIFLALTASLDSLRPPPCTEIGTSLCETPSKLQFTILYAGLAMASIGLGGARYTVATMGANQFDKPQDQAIFFNWYFIAVYSSTVISATVIVYIEDNVSWRLGFGLCIAANLAGLVVLLAGTRLYRRDKPQGSAFIGLARVVVAAARKRKAMLSSRIEDYHQQEQNDEMIKIEAVTPKQNFRFLNRAALKIEGDIRPDGSIAKPWKLCTIQQVEDLKALIRILPIWSTIIFLTTPIGILSSLVILQALTMDRHLGHNFKIPAGSFPVISLISGFFFVSLNDRLLRPTWQKLIGQSPTTLQLVGIGHVLNVISMVVSALVESKRLKIAHNVHHQQLMSALWLFPQLILLGIGEAFHLPGQVAFYYQEFPASLKNTSTAMFGLMIGICFYLSTALVDLVRRVTDWLPDNINSGRLDNVYWSLTVLAGINFGYYLLCSLIYKYKDIGGRGSGSDDDYVNVDIKARS
;
A
#
# COMPACT_ATOMS: atom_id res chain seq x y z
N MET A 1 -66.32 -17.46 -15.31
CA MET A 1 -64.90 -17.13 -15.52
C MET A 1 -64.82 -15.79 -16.22
N THR A 2 -63.97 -14.90 -15.72
CA THR A 2 -63.66 -13.61 -16.37
C THR A 2 -62.36 -13.71 -17.15
N ALA A 3 -62.10 -12.78 -18.09
CA ALA A 3 -60.88 -12.78 -18.90
C ALA A 3 -59.58 -12.76 -18.05
N THR A 4 -59.65 -12.17 -16.85
CA THR A 4 -58.60 -12.18 -15.82
C THR A 4 -58.24 -13.58 -15.29
N ASP A 5 -59.15 -14.55 -15.34
CA ASP A 5 -58.88 -15.93 -14.89
C ASP A 5 -58.05 -16.69 -15.93
N GLN A 6 -58.39 -16.53 -17.21
CA GLN A 6 -57.66 -17.18 -18.31
C GLN A 6 -56.24 -16.62 -18.48
N LEU A 7 -56.03 -15.31 -18.27
CA LEU A 7 -54.70 -14.71 -18.21
C LEU A 7 -53.82 -15.33 -17.11
N LYS A 8 -54.38 -15.55 -15.91
CA LYS A 8 -53.65 -16.20 -14.80
C LYS A 8 -53.29 -17.66 -15.10
N GLN A 9 -54.14 -18.40 -15.80
CA GLN A 9 -53.81 -19.77 -16.23
C GLN A 9 -52.73 -19.81 -17.34
N ALA A 10 -52.71 -18.82 -18.24
CA ALA A 10 -51.65 -18.72 -19.26
C ALA A 10 -50.27 -18.44 -18.64
N ASP A 11 -50.16 -17.47 -17.72
CA ASP A 11 -48.91 -17.16 -17.03
C ASP A 11 -48.39 -18.34 -16.18
N ALA A 12 -49.29 -19.08 -15.51
CA ALA A 12 -48.93 -20.25 -14.74
C ALA A 12 -48.34 -21.38 -15.62
N ALA A 13 -48.94 -21.62 -16.78
CA ALA A 13 -48.47 -22.63 -17.74
C ALA A 13 -47.12 -22.26 -18.36
N MET A 14 -46.91 -20.98 -18.73
CA MET A 14 -45.68 -20.56 -19.40
C MET A 14 -44.47 -20.64 -18.46
N ASN A 15 -44.59 -20.22 -17.20
CA ASN A 15 -43.49 -20.24 -16.23
C ASN A 15 -43.00 -21.66 -15.89
N GLY A 16 -43.89 -22.67 -15.85
CA GLY A 16 -43.50 -24.07 -15.64
C GLY A 16 -42.62 -24.66 -16.76
N SER A 17 -42.78 -24.17 -17.99
CA SER A 17 -42.01 -24.63 -19.16
C SER A 17 -40.58 -24.08 -19.24
N ILE A 18 -40.29 -22.98 -18.53
CA ILE A 18 -38.98 -22.32 -18.55
C ILE A 18 -38.06 -22.96 -17.51
N SER A 19 -38.54 -23.16 -16.28
CA SER A 19 -37.84 -23.83 -15.18
C SER A 19 -37.25 -25.20 -15.59
N SER A 20 -38.04 -26.00 -16.30
CA SER A 20 -37.65 -27.34 -16.78
C SER A 20 -36.58 -27.31 -17.89
N ARG A 21 -36.51 -26.23 -18.69
CA ARG A 21 -35.47 -26.06 -19.73
C ARG A 21 -34.14 -25.58 -19.18
N GLU A 22 -34.13 -24.69 -18.19
CA GLU A 22 -32.87 -24.20 -17.60
C GLU A 22 -32.11 -25.30 -16.84
N ALA A 23 -32.83 -26.23 -16.18
CA ALA A 23 -32.23 -27.37 -15.48
C ALA A 23 -31.37 -28.26 -16.41
N GLN A 24 -31.82 -28.53 -17.63
CA GLN A 24 -31.18 -29.46 -18.56
C GLN A 24 -29.87 -28.95 -19.20
N ILE A 25 -29.62 -27.63 -19.22
CA ILE A 25 -28.44 -27.04 -19.88
C ILE A 25 -27.17 -27.14 -19.02
N SER A 26 -27.31 -27.45 -17.73
CA SER A 26 -26.22 -27.46 -16.74
C SER A 26 -25.13 -28.52 -16.92
N ASN A 27 -25.33 -29.53 -17.78
CA ASN A 27 -24.64 -30.83 -17.66
C ASN A 27 -23.80 -31.25 -18.89
N SER A 28 -22.99 -30.32 -19.45
CA SER A 28 -21.95 -30.66 -20.44
C SER A 28 -20.65 -29.89 -20.15
N GLY A 29 -19.51 -30.58 -20.18
CA GLY A 29 -18.33 -30.19 -19.38
C GLY A 29 -17.06 -29.83 -20.15
N CYS A 30 -16.18 -29.05 -19.49
CA CYS A 30 -14.78 -28.87 -19.86
C CYS A 30 -13.97 -28.54 -18.59
N LYS A 31 -12.90 -29.29 -18.30
CA LYS A 31 -12.09 -29.09 -17.08
C LYS A 31 -11.18 -27.87 -17.20
N ARG A 32 -11.02 -27.15 -16.10
CA ARG A 32 -10.08 -26.03 -15.95
C ARG A 32 -9.39 -26.12 -14.58
N GLY A 33 -8.31 -25.39 -14.40
CA GLY A 33 -7.42 -25.52 -13.27
C GLY A 33 -6.28 -26.53 -13.50
N GLY A 34 -5.50 -26.82 -12.46
CA GLY A 34 -4.39 -27.78 -12.49
C GLY A 34 -3.11 -27.33 -13.24
N TRP A 35 -2.08 -28.17 -13.20
CA TRP A 35 -0.69 -27.90 -13.67
C TRP A 35 -0.53 -27.27 -15.07
N ILE A 36 -1.50 -27.43 -15.96
CA ILE A 36 -1.55 -26.71 -17.26
C ILE A 36 -1.54 -25.17 -17.09
N THR A 37 -1.92 -24.67 -15.92
CA THR A 37 -1.89 -23.26 -15.53
C THR A 37 -0.56 -22.82 -14.89
N PHE A 38 0.51 -23.63 -14.99
CA PHE A 38 1.81 -23.32 -14.39
C PHE A 38 2.89 -22.71 -15.32
N PRO A 39 3.21 -23.19 -16.55
CA PRO A 39 4.39 -22.71 -17.29
C PRO A 39 4.45 -21.20 -17.62
N PHE A 40 3.40 -20.65 -18.24
CA PHE A 40 3.24 -19.21 -18.53
C PHE A 40 3.14 -18.31 -17.27
N LEU A 41 3.36 -18.86 -16.09
CA LEU A 41 3.21 -18.20 -14.78
C LEU A 41 4.59 -17.81 -14.32
N ALA A 42 5.42 -18.83 -14.09
CA ALA A 42 6.85 -18.71 -13.87
C ALA A 42 7.47 -17.78 -14.92
N GLY A 43 7.16 -17.98 -16.21
CA GLY A 43 7.63 -17.08 -17.27
C GLY A 43 7.26 -15.59 -17.08
N THR A 44 6.11 -15.30 -16.48
CA THR A 44 5.70 -13.93 -16.15
C THR A 44 6.40 -13.41 -14.92
N VAL A 45 6.49 -14.20 -13.85
CA VAL A 45 7.34 -13.85 -12.71
C VAL A 45 8.75 -13.52 -13.19
N THR A 46 9.26 -14.37 -14.07
CA THR A 46 10.62 -14.30 -14.57
C THR A 46 10.82 -13.01 -15.34
N GLY A 47 9.90 -12.67 -16.25
CA GLY A 47 9.93 -11.43 -17.03
C GLY A 47 9.70 -10.16 -16.20
N LEU A 48 8.65 -10.15 -15.36
CA LEU A 48 8.37 -9.10 -14.36
C LEU A 48 9.61 -8.77 -13.54
N THR A 49 10.24 -9.80 -12.99
CA THR A 49 11.25 -9.62 -11.95
C THR A 49 12.63 -9.38 -12.52
N ILE A 50 12.94 -9.91 -13.72
CA ILE A 50 14.11 -9.46 -14.48
C ILE A 50 13.93 -7.97 -14.72
N ALA A 51 12.81 -7.53 -15.29
CA ALA A 51 12.66 -6.13 -15.60
C ALA A 51 12.73 -5.24 -14.35
N GLY A 52 11.94 -5.54 -13.31
CA GLY A 52 11.88 -4.79 -12.07
C GLY A 52 13.20 -4.66 -11.32
N MET A 53 13.85 -5.79 -11.02
CA MET A 53 15.16 -5.75 -10.32
C MET A 53 16.29 -5.29 -11.24
N GLY A 54 16.10 -5.40 -12.56
CA GLY A 54 17.09 -5.08 -13.58
C GLY A 54 17.41 -3.60 -13.65
N TRP A 55 16.43 -2.74 -13.43
CA TRP A 55 16.70 -1.31 -13.26
C TRP A 55 16.78 -0.89 -11.79
N SER A 56 16.10 -1.56 -10.84
CA SER A 56 16.11 -1.09 -9.44
C SER A 56 17.44 -1.31 -8.72
N ALA A 57 18.22 -2.31 -9.14
CA ALA A 57 19.48 -2.66 -8.50
C ALA A 57 20.62 -1.69 -8.88
N ASN A 58 20.80 -1.39 -10.17
CA ASN A 58 21.78 -0.40 -10.62
C ASN A 58 21.28 1.04 -10.58
N LEU A 59 20.19 1.26 -9.86
CA LEU A 59 19.63 2.59 -9.71
C LEU A 59 20.43 3.47 -8.76
N ILE A 60 21.48 2.96 -8.11
CA ILE A 60 22.55 3.79 -7.52
C ILE A 60 23.82 3.64 -8.36
N VAL A 61 23.72 3.36 -9.66
CA VAL A 61 24.81 3.48 -10.65
C VAL A 61 24.40 4.27 -11.90
N TYR A 62 23.16 4.75 -11.97
CA TYR A 62 22.82 5.80 -12.93
C TYR A 62 22.11 7.07 -12.24
N LEU A 63 22.47 7.40 -10.95
CA LEU A 63 22.49 8.73 -10.17
C LEU A 63 23.77 9.61 -9.46
N ILE A 64 25.16 9.90 -9.47
CA ILE A 64 26.70 9.66 -9.83
C ILE A 64 27.58 9.60 -11.22
N GLU A 65 27.77 8.51 -12.03
CA GLU A 65 28.61 8.08 -13.25
C GLU A 65 28.26 8.28 -14.78
N GLU A 66 27.03 8.26 -15.28
CA GLU A 66 26.45 8.65 -16.62
C GLU A 66 25.53 9.99 -16.87
N PHE A 67 24.64 10.60 -16.08
CA PHE A 67 23.90 11.89 -16.04
C PHE A 67 24.67 12.68 -14.85
N ASN A 68 25.41 13.80 -14.75
CA ASN A 68 26.35 14.16 -13.57
C ASN A 68 26.10 14.50 -11.98
N ILE A 69 25.47 13.77 -11.00
CA ILE A 69 25.29 14.24 -9.54
C ILE A 69 26.03 13.53 -8.35
N MET A 70 26.28 14.30 -7.27
CA MET A 70 26.25 14.02 -5.80
C MET A 70 25.68 12.70 -5.24
N SER A 71 26.46 12.12 -4.33
CA SER A 71 26.36 10.71 -3.95
C SER A 71 25.40 10.34 -2.83
N ILE A 72 25.49 10.96 -1.64
CA ILE A 72 24.69 10.49 -0.48
C ILE A 72 23.21 10.52 -0.80
N ASP A 73 22.81 11.61 -1.44
CA ASP A 73 21.49 11.74 -1.96
C ASP A 73 21.12 10.48 -2.79
N ALA A 74 21.89 10.07 -3.82
CA ALA A 74 21.62 8.90 -4.68
C ALA A 74 21.33 7.57 -3.95
N ALA A 75 21.84 7.41 -2.73
CA ALA A 75 21.51 6.26 -1.90
C ALA A 75 20.33 6.50 -0.98
N GLN A 76 20.21 7.71 -0.43
CA GLN A 76 18.98 8.09 0.24
C GLN A 76 17.81 7.73 -0.66
N ILE A 77 17.91 8.22 -1.87
CA ILE A 77 16.91 8.16 -2.90
C ILE A 77 16.52 6.71 -3.30
N VAL A 78 17.38 5.68 -3.10
CA VAL A 78 17.14 4.30 -3.61
C VAL A 78 16.86 3.28 -2.52
N ASN A 79 17.27 3.57 -1.29
CA ASN A 79 16.45 3.14 -0.16
C ASN A 79 15.03 3.66 -0.33
N VAL A 80 14.95 4.90 -0.80
CA VAL A 80 13.72 5.54 -1.17
C VAL A 80 13.36 5.18 -2.65
N LEU A 81 13.81 4.00 -3.17
CA LEU A 81 13.40 3.28 -4.43
C LEU A 81 13.16 1.74 -4.37
N ASN A 82 13.72 0.97 -3.43
CA ASN A 82 13.49 -0.50 -3.38
C ASN A 82 12.19 -0.93 -2.66
N GLY A 83 11.21 -0.02 -2.59
CA GLY A 83 10.33 0.09 -1.44
C GLY A 83 8.95 0.78 -1.58
N CYS A 84 8.20 0.77 -2.70
CA CYS A 84 6.72 0.87 -2.66
C CYS A 84 6.15 -0.49 -3.01
N THR A 85 6.80 -1.15 -3.97
CA THR A 85 7.49 -2.47 -3.91
C THR A 85 6.96 -3.56 -2.92
N ASN A 86 6.32 -3.22 -1.81
CA ASN A 86 6.50 -3.81 -0.40
C ASN A 86 5.00 -3.42 0.17
N LEU A 87 4.43 -2.19 -0.07
CA LEU A 87 3.24 -1.53 0.59
C LEU A 87 2.09 -1.32 -0.37
N PHE A 88 2.36 -0.90 -1.58
CA PHE A 88 1.37 -0.56 -2.63
C PHE A 88 0.36 -1.78 -3.32
N PRO A 89 1.18 -2.82 -2.70
CA PRO A 89 0.95 -4.07 -1.80
C PRO A 89 0.23 -4.27 -0.40
N VAL A 90 -0.56 -3.39 0.24
CA VAL A 90 -1.32 -3.71 1.50
C VAL A 90 -2.73 -3.07 1.55
N ILE A 91 -2.93 -1.99 0.81
CA ILE A 91 -4.24 -1.44 0.40
C ILE A 91 -4.86 -2.31 -0.70
N GLY A 92 -4.15 -2.65 -1.77
CA GLY A 92 -4.63 -3.41 -2.95
C GLY A 92 -5.50 -4.61 -2.59
N ALA A 93 -5.02 -5.53 -1.76
CA ALA A 93 -5.86 -6.55 -1.14
C ALA A 93 -6.75 -6.13 0.03
N ILE A 94 -6.47 -5.12 0.85
CA ILE A 94 -7.55 -4.54 1.69
C ILE A 94 -8.77 -4.12 0.82
N ILE A 95 -8.58 -3.95 -0.49
CA ILE A 95 -9.61 -4.12 -1.51
C ILE A 95 -9.85 -5.59 -2.02
N ALA A 96 -8.88 -6.46 -2.37
CA ALA A 96 -9.04 -7.93 -2.68
C ALA A 96 -10.10 -8.67 -1.86
N ASP A 97 -10.00 -8.48 -0.56
CA ASP A 97 -10.71 -9.25 0.51
C ASP A 97 -12.24 -8.53 0.29
N SER A 98 -12.54 -7.54 -0.61
CA SER A 98 -13.77 -6.62 -0.64
C SER A 98 -14.70 -6.31 -1.90
N PHE A 99 -14.32 -6.31 -3.22
CA PHE A 99 -15.15 -6.36 -4.53
C PHE A 99 -14.92 -7.15 -6.01
N PHE A 100 -13.93 -7.79 -6.84
CA PHE A 100 -12.48 -8.40 -7.27
C PHE A 100 -12.11 -9.85 -7.01
N CYS A 101 -11.91 -10.61 -8.10
CA CYS A 101 -11.06 -11.79 -8.09
C CYS A 101 -9.63 -11.39 -8.24
N SER A 102 -8.77 -12.26 -7.71
CA SER A 102 -7.45 -12.71 -8.13
C SER A 102 -7.39 -13.20 -9.58
N PHE A 103 -8.47 -12.99 -10.34
CA PHE A 103 -8.62 -12.99 -11.79
C PHE A 103 -8.93 -11.56 -12.35
N SER A 104 -8.69 -10.44 -11.62
CA SER A 104 -8.78 -9.04 -12.16
C SER A 104 -7.92 -7.73 -11.77
N VAL A 105 -6.71 -7.32 -11.22
CA VAL A 105 -5.36 -7.45 -10.47
C VAL A 105 -3.94 -7.73 -11.17
N ILE A 106 -3.33 -9.00 -11.29
CA ILE A 106 -2.47 -9.77 -12.38
C ILE A 106 -3.10 -10.77 -13.58
N SER A 107 -3.85 -10.67 -14.83
CA SER A 107 -4.66 -9.78 -15.97
C SER A 107 -5.63 -8.38 -16.03
N VAL A 108 -5.58 -7.00 -15.64
CA VAL A 108 -4.92 -5.79 -14.82
C VAL A 108 -3.46 -5.19 -14.72
N SER A 109 -2.49 -5.64 -13.88
CA SER A 109 -1.06 -5.31 -13.49
C SER A 109 0.19 -5.39 -14.42
N SER A 110 0.46 -6.43 -15.20
CA SER A 110 1.79 -6.66 -15.79
C SER A 110 2.18 -5.89 -17.07
N ALA A 111 1.62 -4.71 -17.38
CA ALA A 111 2.17 -3.65 -18.28
C ALA A 111 1.53 -2.22 -18.24
N ILE A 112 1.40 -1.38 -17.20
CA ILE A 112 2.17 -1.14 -15.97
C ILE A 112 3.44 -2.02 -15.82
N SER A 113 3.45 -3.36 -15.60
CA SER A 113 4.72 -4.10 -15.78
C SER A 113 5.48 -4.08 -17.14
N LEU A 114 5.12 -4.65 -18.30
CA LEU A 114 5.70 -4.29 -19.62
C LEU A 114 5.50 -2.79 -19.99
N LEU A 115 4.92 -1.99 -19.12
CA LEU A 115 5.20 -0.57 -19.11
C LEU A 115 6.49 -0.30 -18.28
N GLY A 116 7.40 -1.27 -18.16
CA GLY A 116 8.68 -1.44 -17.41
C GLY A 116 9.88 -1.93 -18.22
N THR A 117 10.71 -1.00 -18.73
CA THR A 117 11.76 -1.19 -19.76
C THR A 117 11.95 0.02 -20.74
N VAL A 118 11.30 0.07 -21.94
CA VAL A 118 11.74 0.85 -23.14
C VAL A 118 11.77 2.33 -22.89
N LEU A 119 10.68 2.84 -22.31
CA LEU A 119 10.68 3.68 -21.14
C LEU A 119 12.06 4.09 -20.60
N LEU A 120 12.47 3.61 -19.43
CA LEU A 120 13.84 3.54 -18.90
C LEU A 120 14.94 3.04 -19.83
N ALA A 121 14.73 2.78 -21.12
CA ALA A 121 15.81 2.40 -22.03
C ALA A 121 16.31 3.57 -22.87
N LEU A 122 15.46 4.44 -23.42
CA LEU A 122 15.93 5.31 -24.50
C LEU A 122 16.29 6.79 -24.20
N THR A 123 16.36 7.34 -22.97
CA THR A 123 17.16 8.57 -22.67
C THR A 123 18.60 8.32 -23.05
N ALA A 124 19.10 7.12 -22.74
CA ALA A 124 20.39 6.64 -23.21
C ALA A 124 20.47 6.62 -24.75
N SER A 125 19.34 6.82 -25.45
CA SER A 125 19.23 7.03 -26.90
C SER A 125 18.93 8.49 -27.33
N LEU A 126 17.90 9.18 -26.83
CA LEU A 126 17.56 10.56 -27.24
C LEU A 126 18.31 11.62 -26.44
N ASN A 127 19.39 12.14 -27.04
CA ASN A 127 20.20 13.24 -26.50
C ASN A 127 19.49 14.61 -26.34
N SER A 128 18.25 14.80 -26.81
CA SER A 128 17.44 15.97 -26.41
C SER A 128 16.99 15.86 -24.95
N LEU A 129 16.83 14.61 -24.52
CA LEU A 129 16.21 14.17 -23.28
C LEU A 129 17.27 13.41 -22.42
N ARG A 130 18.49 13.25 -22.98
CA ARG A 130 19.88 13.08 -22.47
C ARG A 130 20.73 14.42 -22.63
N PRO A 131 22.00 14.66 -22.17
CA PRO A 131 22.55 16.03 -21.91
C PRO A 131 23.77 16.44 -22.72
N PRO A 132 24.24 17.69 -22.53
CA PRO A 132 25.68 17.89 -22.40
C PRO A 132 26.22 17.00 -21.25
N GLN A 133 26.82 15.87 -21.62
CA GLN A 133 27.59 15.02 -20.71
C GLN A 133 28.58 15.89 -19.91
N CYS A 134 28.79 15.59 -18.63
CA CYS A 134 29.75 16.32 -17.80
C CYS A 134 30.65 15.37 -17.03
N GLU A 135 31.77 15.89 -16.53
CA GLU A 135 32.64 15.18 -15.61
C GLU A 135 32.05 15.16 -14.20
N ILE A 136 32.11 13.99 -13.56
CA ILE A 136 31.46 13.70 -12.28
C ILE A 136 31.96 14.66 -11.20
N GLY A 137 31.09 15.55 -10.74
CA GLY A 137 31.41 16.54 -9.69
C GLY A 137 32.04 17.85 -10.16
N SER A 138 32.21 18.08 -11.48
CA SER A 138 32.75 19.34 -12.02
C SER A 138 31.82 20.54 -11.78
N SER A 139 32.34 21.65 -11.26
CA SER A 139 31.57 22.82 -10.81
C SER A 139 30.95 23.68 -11.94
N LEU A 140 30.97 23.18 -13.17
CA LEU A 140 30.26 23.74 -14.32
C LEU A 140 29.15 22.84 -14.87
N CYS A 141 28.90 21.68 -14.25
CA CYS A 141 27.90 20.76 -14.78
C CYS A 141 26.50 21.37 -14.79
N LYS A 142 26.01 21.63 -15.99
CA LYS A 142 24.76 22.35 -16.19
C LYS A 142 23.59 21.47 -15.84
N SER A 143 23.00 21.70 -14.67
CA SER A 143 21.71 21.12 -14.28
C SER A 143 20.78 21.06 -15.46
N PRO A 144 20.40 19.85 -15.85
CA PRO A 144 19.43 19.72 -16.90
C PRO A 144 18.12 20.46 -16.58
N SER A 145 17.43 20.90 -17.64
CA SER A 145 16.42 21.99 -17.65
C SER A 145 15.08 21.79 -16.90
N LYS A 146 13.91 21.85 -17.59
CA LYS A 146 12.62 21.33 -17.11
C LYS A 146 12.41 19.90 -17.58
N LEU A 147 12.46 19.65 -18.88
CA LEU A 147 12.34 18.33 -19.53
C LEU A 147 12.80 17.10 -18.71
N GLN A 148 14.11 16.93 -18.55
CA GLN A 148 14.80 15.68 -18.23
C GLN A 148 14.54 15.05 -16.84
N PHE A 149 14.68 15.76 -15.71
CA PHE A 149 13.90 15.50 -14.47
C PHE A 149 12.48 15.98 -14.78
N ALA A 150 11.79 15.16 -15.55
CA ALA A 150 10.35 15.00 -15.75
C ALA A 150 10.23 13.67 -16.50
N VAL A 151 11.05 13.60 -17.55
CA VAL A 151 11.53 12.62 -18.55
C VAL A 151 12.52 11.49 -18.16
N LEU A 152 13.12 11.38 -16.92
CA LEU A 152 13.60 9.54 -14.71
C LEU A 152 12.79 9.30 -13.34
N TYR A 153 12.68 10.05 -12.25
CA TYR A 153 11.72 9.65 -11.19
C TYR A 153 10.26 9.57 -11.66
N GLY A 154 9.87 10.38 -12.65
CA GLY A 154 8.81 10.03 -13.62
C GLY A 154 8.80 8.54 -13.91
N GLY A 155 9.74 8.09 -14.76
CA GLY A 155 10.33 6.77 -15.03
C GLY A 155 10.75 5.96 -13.81
N LEU A 156 10.22 6.29 -12.63
CA LEU A 156 10.24 5.49 -11.43
C LEU A 156 8.92 5.46 -10.66
N ALA A 157 8.03 6.44 -10.41
CA ALA A 157 6.97 6.12 -9.39
C ALA A 157 5.91 5.22 -9.92
N LEU A 158 5.46 5.52 -11.12
CA LEU A 158 4.56 4.66 -11.87
C LEU A 158 5.18 3.27 -12.09
N GLY A 159 6.48 3.15 -11.88
CA GLY A 159 7.25 1.93 -11.89
C GLY A 159 8.11 1.81 -10.66
N CYS A 160 7.52 2.15 -9.51
CA CYS A 160 7.87 1.80 -8.15
C CYS A 160 6.68 1.61 -7.19
N ILE A 161 5.53 2.21 -7.44
CA ILE A 161 4.25 1.93 -6.82
C ILE A 161 3.77 0.43 -6.98
N GLY A 162 4.65 -0.58 -7.28
CA GLY A 162 4.40 -2.03 -7.60
C GLY A 162 5.28 -3.05 -8.50
N LEU A 163 6.43 -3.66 -8.13
CA LEU A 163 7.21 -4.74 -8.89
C LEU A 163 6.92 -6.11 -8.36
N GLY A 164 7.05 -6.31 -7.05
CA GLY A 164 7.08 -5.30 -5.96
C GLY A 164 5.66 -4.82 -5.61
N GLY A 165 4.73 -5.54 -6.12
CA GLY A 165 3.43 -5.65 -5.57
C GLY A 165 2.39 -6.23 -6.48
N GLY A 166 2.75 -6.98 -7.53
CA GLY A 166 4.05 -7.55 -7.93
C GLY A 166 4.95 -8.33 -6.95
N ARG A 167 4.73 -8.36 -5.63
CA ARG A 167 5.55 -9.08 -4.64
C ARG A 167 4.73 -9.95 -3.68
N PHE A 168 3.37 -9.92 -3.76
CA PHE A 168 2.51 -10.80 -2.95
C PHE A 168 1.05 -11.35 -3.35
N THR A 169 0.16 -11.64 -4.40
CA THR A 169 -0.27 -11.78 -5.90
C THR A 169 -0.09 -13.10 -6.63
N LEU A 170 0.97 -13.15 -7.43
CA LEU A 170 1.42 -14.27 -8.22
C LEU A 170 1.78 -15.53 -7.32
N ALA A 171 1.07 -15.76 -6.18
CA ALA A 171 1.40 -16.26 -4.74
C ALA A 171 -0.02 -16.96 -4.46
N THR A 172 -1.13 -16.20 -4.45
CA THR A 172 -2.49 -16.63 -4.05
C THR A 172 -3.63 -15.83 -4.72
N MET A 173 -3.44 -15.16 -5.86
CA MET A 173 -4.16 -15.79 -6.96
C MET A 173 -3.79 -17.25 -6.85
N GLY A 174 -2.50 -17.53 -7.04
CA GLY A 174 -1.69 -18.73 -6.92
C GLY A 174 -1.98 -19.92 -6.07
N ALA A 175 -3.19 -20.09 -5.59
CA ALA A 175 -3.46 -20.95 -4.50
C ALA A 175 -4.77 -21.76 -4.50
N ASN A 176 -5.45 -21.81 -5.65
CA ASN A 176 -6.89 -22.03 -5.87
C ASN A 176 -7.39 -22.55 -7.29
N GLN A 177 -6.55 -22.80 -8.33
CA GLN A 177 -6.80 -23.52 -9.61
C GLN A 177 -6.90 -25.03 -9.37
N PHE A 178 -6.27 -25.51 -8.31
CA PHE A 178 -6.18 -26.90 -7.93
C PHE A 178 -6.84 -26.89 -6.55
N ASP A 179 -7.70 -27.87 -6.29
CA ASP A 179 -8.42 -27.96 -5.01
C ASP A 179 -7.65 -28.85 -4.01
N LYS A 180 -6.59 -29.51 -4.48
CA LYS A 180 -5.79 -30.46 -3.71
C LYS A 180 -4.74 -29.74 -2.89
N GLN A 181 -4.74 -30.05 -1.61
CA GLN A 181 -3.83 -29.52 -0.59
C GLN A 181 -2.38 -30.08 -0.69
N LYS A 182 -1.77 -30.10 -1.90
CA LYS A 182 -0.36 -30.47 -2.15
C LYS A 182 0.31 -29.84 -3.39
N ASP A 183 -0.25 -28.77 -3.96
CA ASP A 183 0.28 -28.05 -5.12
C ASP A 183 0.77 -26.56 -4.88
N GLN A 184 0.12 -25.65 -4.09
CA GLN A 184 0.57 -24.29 -3.73
C GLN A 184 1.96 -24.31 -3.20
N GLY A 185 2.30 -25.21 -2.28
CA GLY A 185 3.63 -25.24 -1.73
C GLY A 185 4.59 -25.22 -2.90
N ASN A 186 4.32 -26.06 -3.90
CA ASN A 186 5.09 -26.09 -5.14
C ASN A 186 4.91 -24.83 -6.02
N CYS A 187 3.73 -24.22 -6.13
CA CYS A 187 3.48 -23.08 -7.01
C CYS A 187 3.84 -21.69 -6.42
N PHE A 188 3.65 -21.48 -5.12
CA PHE A 188 4.38 -20.53 -4.26
C PHE A 188 5.88 -20.70 -4.46
N ASN A 189 6.42 -21.92 -4.24
CA ASN A 189 7.86 -22.19 -4.32
C ASN A 189 8.38 -21.86 -5.71
N TRP A 190 7.65 -22.23 -6.77
CA TRP A 190 8.02 -21.94 -8.14
C TRP A 190 7.83 -20.47 -8.53
N TYR A 191 6.84 -19.75 -7.98
CA TYR A 191 6.81 -18.29 -8.06
C TYR A 191 8.08 -17.72 -7.44
N PHE A 192 8.36 -18.05 -6.18
CA PHE A 192 9.46 -17.43 -5.45
C PHE A 192 10.80 -17.79 -6.08
N PHE A 193 10.97 -19.02 -6.57
CA PHE A 193 12.10 -19.43 -7.40
C PHE A 193 12.22 -18.56 -8.66
N ALA A 194 11.15 -18.44 -9.45
CA ALA A 194 11.13 -17.62 -10.66
C ALA A 194 11.35 -16.12 -10.38
N PHE A 195 10.98 -15.63 -9.19
CA PHE A 195 11.22 -14.27 -8.70
C PHE A 195 12.69 -14.07 -8.29
N TYR A 196 13.24 -14.96 -7.47
CA TYR A 196 14.62 -14.85 -6.99
C TYR A 196 15.66 -15.06 -8.10
N VAL A 197 15.49 -16.10 -8.94
CA VAL A 197 16.37 -16.35 -10.09
C VAL A 197 16.41 -15.12 -11.01
N SER A 198 15.25 -14.54 -11.29
CA SER A 198 15.14 -13.32 -12.08
C SER A 198 15.69 -12.07 -11.41
N SER A 199 15.55 -11.95 -10.08
CA SER A 199 16.17 -10.88 -9.31
C SER A 199 17.69 -10.92 -9.49
N VAL A 200 18.30 -12.11 -9.32
CA VAL A 200 19.75 -12.32 -9.46
C VAL A 200 20.22 -12.11 -10.91
N ILE A 201 19.56 -12.72 -11.90
CA ILE A 201 19.89 -12.53 -13.33
C ILE A 201 19.95 -11.05 -13.67
N SER A 202 19.00 -10.27 -13.18
CA SER A 202 18.93 -8.88 -13.58
C SER A 202 19.91 -8.00 -12.85
N SER A 203 19.94 -8.09 -11.52
CA SER A 203 20.88 -7.36 -10.66
C SER A 203 22.36 -7.73 -10.92
N THR A 204 22.65 -8.73 -11.76
CA THR A 204 23.97 -9.05 -12.30
C THR A 204 24.11 -8.74 -13.78
N ALA A 205 23.53 -9.55 -14.68
CA ALA A 205 23.83 -9.53 -16.11
C ALA A 205 23.28 -8.31 -16.84
N ILE A 206 22.05 -7.91 -16.53
CA ILE A 206 21.44 -6.70 -17.10
C ILE A 206 22.11 -5.44 -16.55
N VAL A 207 22.39 -5.45 -15.26
CA VAL A 207 23.14 -4.40 -14.55
C VAL A 207 24.60 -4.29 -15.06
N TYR A 208 25.20 -5.38 -15.54
CA TYR A 208 26.50 -5.35 -16.22
C TYR A 208 26.43 -4.73 -17.63
N ILE A 209 25.39 -5.07 -18.40
CA ILE A 209 25.16 -4.51 -19.75
C ILE A 209 24.82 -3.02 -19.66
N GLN A 210 24.18 -2.59 -18.58
CA GLN A 210 24.04 -1.18 -18.21
C GLN A 210 25.40 -0.48 -18.08
N ASP A 211 26.20 -0.77 -17.04
CA ASP A 211 27.50 -0.11 -16.79
C ASP A 211 28.46 -0.16 -17.99
N ASN A 212 28.56 -1.31 -18.69
CA ASN A 212 29.72 -1.62 -19.54
C ASN A 212 29.43 -1.68 -21.05
N VAL A 213 28.17 -1.80 -21.47
CA VAL A 213 27.79 -1.92 -22.90
C VAL A 213 26.94 -0.75 -23.36
N GLY A 214 26.12 -0.22 -22.46
CA GLY A 214 25.25 0.92 -22.72
C GLY A 214 23.86 0.66 -22.15
N TRP A 215 23.43 1.60 -21.32
CA TRP A 215 22.16 1.56 -20.60
C TRP A 215 20.93 1.39 -21.51
N THR A 216 20.96 1.99 -22.72
CA THR A 216 19.99 1.71 -23.81
C THR A 216 19.74 0.23 -24.02
N LEU A 217 20.80 -0.57 -24.01
CA LEU A 217 20.79 -1.99 -24.30
C LEU A 217 20.48 -2.83 -23.04
N GLY A 218 20.97 -2.41 -21.87
CA GLY A 218 20.69 -3.09 -20.61
C GLY A 218 19.21 -3.03 -20.24
N PHE A 219 18.60 -1.85 -20.29
CA PHE A 219 17.14 -1.71 -20.21
C PHE A 219 16.45 -2.20 -21.49
N GLY A 220 17.15 -2.14 -22.63
CA GLY A 220 16.90 -2.89 -23.86
C GLY A 220 16.40 -4.32 -23.61
N LEU A 221 17.09 -5.03 -22.70
CA LEU A 221 16.78 -6.40 -22.32
C LEU A 221 15.71 -6.47 -21.22
N CYS A 222 15.70 -5.54 -20.27
CA CYS A 222 14.64 -5.47 -19.27
C CYS A 222 13.25 -5.30 -19.92
N ILE A 223 13.12 -4.53 -21.02
CA ILE A 223 11.90 -4.48 -21.84
C ILE A 223 11.46 -5.87 -22.25
N ALA A 224 12.37 -6.58 -22.92
CA ALA A 224 12.06 -7.80 -23.63
C ALA A 224 11.65 -8.87 -22.63
N ALA A 225 12.36 -8.94 -21.50
CA ALA A 225 11.99 -9.76 -20.36
C ALA A 225 10.58 -9.41 -19.86
N ASN A 226 10.27 -8.14 -19.62
CA ASN A 226 8.94 -7.74 -19.15
C ASN A 226 7.83 -8.03 -20.15
N PHE A 227 8.11 -7.80 -21.43
CA PHE A 227 7.20 -8.02 -22.55
C PHE A 227 6.82 -9.49 -22.66
N VAL A 228 7.83 -10.35 -22.75
CA VAL A 228 7.67 -11.81 -22.72
C VAL A 228 6.93 -12.22 -21.45
N GLY A 229 7.25 -11.60 -20.32
CA GLY A 229 6.56 -11.78 -19.05
C GLY A 229 5.06 -11.54 -19.14
N LEU A 230 4.61 -10.33 -19.52
CA LEU A 230 3.20 -10.03 -19.75
C LEU A 230 2.57 -11.01 -20.74
N VAL A 231 3.19 -11.20 -21.90
CA VAL A 231 2.59 -11.91 -23.03
C VAL A 231 2.30 -13.36 -22.68
N LEU A 232 3.26 -14.07 -22.07
CA LEU A 232 3.05 -15.42 -21.55
C LEU A 232 1.83 -15.47 -20.62
N PHE A 233 1.75 -14.52 -19.70
CA PHE A 233 0.72 -14.50 -18.67
C PHE A 233 -0.70 -14.57 -19.20
N LEU A 234 -0.96 -13.72 -20.20
CA LEU A 234 -2.25 -13.51 -20.83
C LEU A 234 -2.65 -14.72 -21.67
N LEU A 235 -1.68 -15.35 -22.36
CA LEU A 235 -1.91 -16.49 -23.25
C LEU A 235 -2.55 -17.68 -22.54
N GLY A 236 -2.08 -17.99 -21.33
CA GLY A 236 -2.59 -19.13 -20.58
C GLY A 236 -4.04 -18.99 -20.09
N LYS A 237 -4.71 -17.83 -20.31
CA LYS A 237 -6.08 -17.50 -19.85
C LYS A 237 -7.02 -18.71 -19.70
N ARG A 238 -7.13 -19.43 -20.80
CA ARG A 238 -8.25 -20.33 -21.10
C ARG A 238 -8.28 -21.53 -20.15
N PHE A 239 -7.17 -21.79 -19.48
CA PHE A 239 -6.95 -22.91 -18.59
C PHE A 239 -7.34 -22.64 -17.13
N TYR A 240 -7.65 -21.40 -16.75
CA TYR A 240 -7.94 -21.02 -15.35
C TYR A 240 -9.38 -21.31 -14.90
N LEU A 241 -9.51 -21.83 -13.67
CA LEU A 241 -10.59 -21.67 -12.68
C LEU A 241 -10.55 -20.29 -11.98
N LEU A 242 -11.73 -19.86 -11.52
CA LEU A 242 -12.02 -18.55 -10.92
C LEU A 242 -12.97 -18.65 -9.68
N ASP A 243 -14.34 -18.59 -9.69
CA ASP A 243 -15.10 -17.82 -8.64
C ASP A 243 -16.41 -18.35 -7.82
N LYS A 244 -16.96 -17.66 -6.71
CA LYS A 244 -17.37 -17.97 -5.21
C LYS A 244 -17.14 -17.27 -3.66
N PRO A 245 -16.41 -16.19 -3.06
CA PRO A 245 -17.83 -14.83 -2.57
C PRO A 245 -18.39 -14.65 -1.07
N ASN A 246 -17.63 -14.06 -0.08
CA ASN A 246 -18.04 -13.75 1.32
C ASN A 246 -17.23 -12.74 2.24
N GLY A 247 -16.14 -12.05 1.86
CA GLY A 247 -15.72 -10.74 2.43
C GLY A 247 -14.79 -10.65 3.69
N SER A 248 -14.51 -9.42 4.18
CA SER A 248 -13.36 -9.09 5.07
C SER A 248 -13.38 -9.63 6.51
N PRO A 249 -12.40 -10.45 6.94
CA PRO A 249 -12.28 -11.00 8.29
C PRO A 249 -11.80 -9.99 9.35
N PHE A 250 -11.11 -8.90 9.00
CA PHE A 250 -10.91 -7.82 9.98
C PHE A 250 -12.26 -7.21 10.42
N THR A 251 -13.35 -7.40 9.66
CA THR A 251 -14.69 -6.99 10.07
C THR A 251 -15.08 -7.69 11.37
N SER A 252 -14.72 -8.96 11.53
CA SER A 252 -14.95 -9.75 12.74
C SER A 252 -14.17 -9.22 13.94
N LEU A 253 -12.92 -8.78 13.73
CA LEU A 253 -12.15 -8.08 14.76
C LEU A 253 -12.82 -6.77 15.20
N ALA A 254 -13.19 -5.95 14.23
CA ALA A 254 -13.84 -4.67 14.47
C ALA A 254 -15.21 -4.85 15.14
N ARG A 255 -15.96 -5.91 14.79
CA ARG A 255 -17.19 -6.33 15.46
C ARG A 255 -16.95 -6.59 16.94
N VAL A 256 -15.95 -7.39 17.27
CA VAL A 256 -15.62 -7.77 18.66
C VAL A 256 -15.17 -6.57 19.47
N ILE A 257 -14.32 -5.71 18.89
CA ILE A 257 -14.00 -4.39 19.44
C ILE A 257 -15.33 -3.69 19.74
N VAL A 258 -16.09 -3.29 18.73
CA VAL A 258 -17.29 -2.45 18.86
C VAL A 258 -18.37 -3.04 19.77
N ALA A 259 -18.68 -4.33 19.69
CA ALA A 259 -19.70 -5.00 20.50
C ALA A 259 -19.34 -4.97 21.99
N THR A 260 -18.07 -5.23 22.33
CA THR A 260 -17.66 -5.18 23.74
C THR A 260 -17.59 -3.75 24.27
N LEU A 261 -17.07 -2.82 23.46
CA LEU A 261 -17.05 -1.38 23.76
C LEU A 261 -18.48 -0.83 24.03
N ARG A 262 -19.51 -1.43 23.40
CA ARG A 262 -20.93 -1.16 23.65
C ARG A 262 -21.43 -1.79 24.96
N LYS A 263 -21.02 -3.03 25.26
CA LYS A 263 -21.39 -3.77 26.48
C LYS A 263 -20.52 -3.49 27.72
N ARG A 264 -19.56 -2.54 27.65
CA ARG A 264 -18.57 -2.21 28.70
C ARG A 264 -19.13 -1.98 30.11
N LYS A 265 -20.36 -1.47 30.22
CA LYS A 265 -21.02 -1.16 31.49
C LYS A 265 -21.77 -2.34 32.11
N LEU A 266 -21.93 -3.45 31.40
CA LEU A 266 -22.58 -4.64 31.93
C LEU A 266 -21.64 -5.40 32.85
N VAL A 267 -22.12 -5.83 34.01
CA VAL A 267 -21.46 -6.88 34.79
C VAL A 267 -21.47 -8.16 33.95
N LEU A 268 -20.42 -8.97 34.08
CA LEU A 268 -20.36 -10.22 33.33
C LEU A 268 -21.02 -11.34 34.11
N SER A 269 -21.94 -12.05 33.45
CA SER A 269 -22.41 -13.31 33.97
C SER A 269 -21.27 -14.33 34.06
N SER A 270 -21.30 -15.11 35.14
CA SER A 270 -20.50 -16.31 35.35
C SER A 270 -21.00 -17.50 34.54
N ARG A 271 -22.31 -17.60 34.24
CA ARG A 271 -22.98 -18.74 33.58
C ARG A 271 -22.70 -18.81 32.07
N ILE A 272 -22.39 -20.00 31.57
CA ILE A 272 -21.81 -20.18 30.22
C ILE A 272 -22.87 -19.92 29.15
N GLU A 273 -24.11 -20.34 29.40
CA GLU A 273 -25.24 -20.19 28.49
C GLU A 273 -25.46 -18.72 28.08
N ASP A 274 -25.11 -17.75 28.92
CA ASP A 274 -25.28 -16.31 28.69
C ASP A 274 -24.32 -15.72 27.63
N TYR A 275 -23.60 -16.54 26.87
CA TYR A 275 -22.66 -16.10 25.83
C TYR A 275 -22.95 -16.77 24.48
N TYR A 276 -22.82 -16.03 23.38
CA TYR A 276 -23.23 -16.49 22.06
C TYR A 276 -22.19 -17.37 21.39
N GLN A 277 -22.50 -18.67 21.37
CA GLN A 277 -21.99 -19.63 20.41
C GLN A 277 -23.03 -19.75 19.28
N GLU A 278 -22.54 -20.02 18.07
CA GLU A 278 -23.35 -20.18 16.86
C GLU A 278 -23.59 -21.68 16.65
N HIS A 279 -24.85 -22.12 16.64
CA HIS A 279 -25.22 -23.54 16.57
C HIS A 279 -25.80 -23.86 15.19
N ASN A 280 -25.14 -24.76 14.45
CA ASN A 280 -25.47 -25.06 13.07
C ASN A 280 -26.66 -26.03 12.94
N ASN A 281 -27.87 -25.49 13.02
CA ASN A 281 -29.10 -26.21 12.63
C ASN A 281 -29.11 -26.45 11.11
N GLY A 282 -28.45 -27.53 10.69
CA GLY A 282 -28.37 -27.96 9.29
C GLY A 282 -27.78 -29.35 9.07
N LEU A 283 -26.92 -29.86 9.96
CA LEU A 283 -26.37 -31.22 9.87
C LEU A 283 -25.89 -31.77 11.23
N ALA A 284 -26.78 -31.83 12.24
CA ALA A 284 -26.41 -32.22 13.60
C ALA A 284 -27.49 -33.04 14.33
N ASN A 285 -27.68 -34.30 13.90
CA ASN A 285 -28.40 -35.31 14.71
C ASN A 285 -27.45 -36.25 15.49
N ASN A 286 -26.13 -36.20 15.25
CA ASN A 286 -25.14 -37.14 15.81
C ASN A 286 -23.73 -36.52 15.99
N ILE A 287 -23.56 -35.49 16.82
CA ILE A 287 -22.26 -35.14 17.43
C ILE A 287 -22.52 -34.75 18.90
N GLU A 288 -21.61 -35.15 19.79
CA GLU A 288 -21.78 -35.10 21.25
C GLU A 288 -21.47 -33.73 21.88
N ALA A 289 -21.88 -33.54 23.14
CA ALA A 289 -22.10 -32.24 23.77
C ALA A 289 -20.86 -31.49 24.31
N ASP A 290 -19.64 -31.84 23.90
CA ASP A 290 -18.39 -31.36 24.52
C ASP A 290 -17.84 -30.03 23.92
N ASP A 291 -18.17 -29.71 22.67
CA ASP A 291 -17.47 -28.65 21.89
C ASP A 291 -17.94 -27.20 22.18
N GLN A 292 -18.39 -26.92 23.41
CA GLN A 292 -18.84 -25.59 23.82
C GLN A 292 -17.68 -24.63 24.17
N ILE A 293 -17.15 -23.94 23.14
CA ILE A 293 -16.04 -22.97 23.24
C ILE A 293 -16.26 -21.96 24.39
N THR A 294 -15.54 -22.13 25.50
CA THR A 294 -15.64 -21.28 26.69
C THR A 294 -14.83 -19.99 26.54
N PRO A 295 -15.43 -18.79 26.76
CA PRO A 295 -14.72 -17.51 26.66
C PRO A 295 -13.57 -17.37 27.68
N LYS A 296 -12.34 -17.01 27.25
CA LYS A 296 -11.11 -17.14 28.07
C LYS A 296 -10.79 -15.95 28.99
N GLN A 297 -10.01 -16.23 30.06
CA GLN A 297 -9.54 -15.28 31.09
C GLN A 297 -8.53 -14.23 30.60
N SER A 298 -7.67 -14.57 29.63
CA SER A 298 -6.68 -13.60 29.12
C SER A 298 -7.40 -12.53 28.33
N PHE A 299 -7.18 -11.27 28.68
CA PHE A 299 -8.17 -10.24 28.43
C PHE A 299 -9.56 -10.72 28.92
N ARG A 300 -9.68 -10.81 30.25
CA ARG A 300 -10.86 -10.41 31.06
C ARG A 300 -11.13 -8.90 30.94
N PHE A 301 -10.25 -8.22 30.19
CA PHE A 301 -10.60 -7.50 28.96
C PHE A 301 -11.64 -8.25 28.05
N LEU A 302 -11.60 -8.18 26.72
CA LEU A 302 -12.18 -9.17 25.78
C LEU A 302 -13.74 -9.38 25.72
N ASN A 303 -14.35 -10.28 26.50
CA ASN A 303 -15.54 -11.09 26.09
C ASN A 303 -16.98 -10.52 26.13
N ARG A 304 -17.30 -9.33 26.68
CA ARG A 304 -18.70 -8.83 26.77
C ARG A 304 -19.37 -8.71 25.38
N ALA A 305 -18.61 -8.70 24.28
CA ALA A 305 -19.14 -8.81 22.92
C ALA A 305 -20.03 -10.04 22.72
N ALA A 306 -19.75 -11.17 23.38
CA ALA A 306 -20.55 -12.37 23.23
C ALA A 306 -21.72 -12.47 24.23
N LEU A 307 -21.82 -11.59 25.23
CA LEU A 307 -22.83 -11.67 26.31
C LEU A 307 -24.28 -11.44 25.80
N LYS A 308 -25.24 -12.18 26.36
CA LYS A 308 -26.68 -12.23 26.06
C LYS A 308 -27.58 -11.48 27.10
N ILE A 309 -28.72 -10.89 26.71
CA ILE A 309 -29.87 -10.32 27.51
C ILE A 309 -31.24 -10.50 26.76
N ASP A 310 -32.01 -9.45 26.34
CA ASP A 310 -33.40 -9.50 25.73
C ASP A 310 -33.65 -8.67 24.41
N GLY A 311 -33.69 -9.29 23.20
CA GLY A 311 -33.74 -8.70 21.81
C GLY A 311 -32.55 -8.67 20.74
N ASP A 312 -31.39 -9.38 20.83
CA ASP A 312 -30.11 -9.18 20.06
C ASP A 312 -29.75 -10.36 19.14
N ILE A 313 -30.01 -11.59 19.58
CA ILE A 313 -30.20 -12.74 18.69
C ILE A 313 -31.68 -12.64 18.26
N ARG A 314 -31.94 -12.89 16.98
CA ARG A 314 -33.29 -12.79 16.40
C ARG A 314 -34.15 -13.95 16.89
N PRO A 315 -35.48 -13.87 16.73
CA PRO A 315 -36.36 -14.96 17.03
C PRO A 315 -36.17 -16.22 16.23
N ASP A 316 -35.02 -16.52 15.58
CA ASP A 316 -34.67 -17.63 14.65
C ASP A 316 -33.50 -18.58 15.04
N GLY A 317 -32.49 -18.09 15.76
CA GLY A 317 -31.22 -18.76 16.07
C GLY A 317 -29.98 -17.88 15.80
N SER A 318 -30.14 -16.90 14.90
CA SER A 318 -29.10 -16.07 14.29
C SER A 318 -28.92 -14.72 14.97
N ILE A 319 -27.75 -14.09 14.81
CA ILE A 319 -27.47 -12.81 15.45
C ILE A 319 -28.25 -11.67 14.75
N ALA A 320 -29.33 -11.16 15.36
CA ALA A 320 -30.02 -9.95 14.86
C ALA A 320 -29.12 -8.70 14.91
N LYS A 321 -28.19 -8.63 15.87
CA LYS A 321 -27.28 -7.49 16.08
C LYS A 321 -25.81 -7.94 16.16
N PRO A 322 -25.17 -8.31 15.02
CA PRO A 322 -23.80 -8.87 14.93
C PRO A 322 -22.66 -7.87 15.25
N TRP A 323 -22.99 -6.73 15.86
CA TRP A 323 -22.08 -5.69 16.37
C TRP A 323 -22.46 -5.31 17.82
N ARG A 324 -23.08 -6.23 18.55
CA ARG A 324 -23.50 -6.09 19.95
C ARG A 324 -23.56 -7.45 20.63
N VAL A 325 -24.03 -8.47 19.92
CA VAL A 325 -23.55 -9.85 20.06
C VAL A 325 -22.52 -10.13 18.96
N CYS A 326 -21.45 -10.84 19.30
CA CYS A 326 -20.50 -11.49 18.38
C CYS A 326 -20.29 -12.93 18.86
N THR A 327 -19.83 -13.84 18.00
CA THR A 327 -19.53 -15.20 18.46
C THR A 327 -18.30 -15.22 19.37
N VAL A 328 -18.25 -16.14 20.34
CA VAL A 328 -17.06 -16.33 21.20
C VAL A 328 -15.78 -16.55 20.37
N GLN A 329 -15.89 -17.22 19.22
CA GLN A 329 -14.76 -17.42 18.31
C GLN A 329 -14.20 -16.09 17.79
N GLN A 330 -15.04 -15.17 17.29
CA GLN A 330 -14.60 -13.84 16.86
C GLN A 330 -13.89 -13.11 18.01
N VAL A 331 -14.36 -13.26 19.25
CA VAL A 331 -13.73 -12.65 20.44
C VAL A 331 -12.30 -13.17 20.64
N GLU A 332 -12.12 -14.48 20.59
CA GLU A 332 -10.84 -15.13 20.77
C GLU A 332 -9.89 -14.93 19.57
N ASP A 333 -10.40 -14.64 18.36
CA ASP A 333 -9.60 -14.21 17.21
C ASP A 333 -8.86 -12.89 17.54
N LEU A 334 -9.60 -11.84 17.94
CA LEU A 334 -9.03 -10.53 18.26
C LEU A 334 -8.01 -10.58 19.39
N LYS A 335 -8.28 -11.37 20.43
CA LYS A 335 -7.32 -11.59 21.53
C LYS A 335 -5.99 -12.11 21.04
N THR A 336 -6.00 -12.98 20.04
CA THR A 336 -4.78 -13.59 19.52
C THR A 336 -3.95 -12.51 18.82
N LEU A 337 -4.55 -11.70 17.94
CA LEU A 337 -3.83 -10.57 17.33
C LEU A 337 -3.25 -9.59 18.36
N ILE A 338 -3.98 -9.22 19.42
CA ILE A 338 -3.48 -8.29 20.45
C ILE A 338 -2.31 -8.90 21.25
N ARG A 339 -2.23 -10.23 21.39
CA ARG A 339 -1.04 -10.92 21.93
C ARG A 339 0.10 -11.00 20.92
N ILE A 340 -0.19 -11.30 19.64
CA ILE A 340 0.85 -11.42 18.62
C ILE A 340 1.46 -10.06 18.41
N PHE A 341 0.68 -8.97 18.41
CA PHE A 341 1.15 -7.60 18.20
C PHE A 341 2.49 -7.35 18.93
N PRO A 342 2.69 -7.61 20.26
CA PRO A 342 3.98 -7.76 20.99
C PRO A 342 5.21 -8.34 20.26
N LEU A 343 4.99 -9.31 19.38
CA LEU A 343 5.99 -10.10 18.66
C LEU A 343 5.90 -10.07 17.15
N TRP A 344 4.70 -9.86 16.58
CA TRP A 344 4.48 -9.15 15.33
C TRP A 344 5.58 -8.12 15.25
N SER A 345 5.70 -7.35 16.36
CA SER A 345 6.61 -6.26 16.50
C SER A 345 7.89 -6.47 17.39
N SER A 346 8.91 -6.33 18.25
CA SER A 346 10.05 -7.26 18.45
C SER A 346 11.36 -7.08 17.64
N SER A 347 11.25 -6.87 16.33
CA SER A 347 12.18 -6.78 15.16
C SER A 347 12.41 -5.51 14.22
N VAL A 348 11.61 -4.42 14.08
CA VAL A 348 11.73 -3.22 13.15
C VAL A 348 13.12 -2.82 12.83
N PHE A 349 13.76 -2.13 13.75
CA PHE A 349 14.83 -1.24 13.33
C PHE A 349 16.02 -2.08 12.80
N LEU A 350 15.97 -3.42 12.88
CA LEU A 350 16.70 -4.33 11.99
C LEU A 350 16.47 -4.10 10.49
N SER A 351 15.28 -4.28 9.92
CA SER A 351 15.16 -4.15 8.47
C SER A 351 15.36 -2.69 8.04
N THR A 352 15.38 -1.77 9.00
CA THR A 352 15.93 -0.43 8.83
C THR A 352 17.41 -0.42 8.61
N THR A 353 18.16 -0.92 9.58
CA THR A 353 19.61 -0.89 9.52
C THR A 353 20.13 -1.72 8.33
N ILE A 354 19.45 -2.82 7.97
CA ILE A 354 19.61 -3.55 6.69
C ILE A 354 19.61 -2.58 5.50
N GLY A 355 18.55 -1.80 5.32
CA GLY A 355 18.45 -0.91 4.17
C GLY A 355 19.43 0.26 4.20
N ILE A 356 19.78 0.82 5.36
CA ILE A 356 20.80 1.89 5.43
C ILE A 356 22.10 1.38 4.81
N VAL A 357 22.48 0.16 5.17
CA VAL A 357 23.61 -0.54 4.58
C VAL A 357 23.39 -0.76 3.09
N MET A 358 22.22 -1.24 2.64
CA MET A 358 21.95 -1.49 1.22
C MET A 358 22.27 -0.29 0.32
N SER A 359 21.67 0.88 0.54
CA SER A 359 21.93 1.96 -0.41
C SER A 359 23.31 2.63 -0.25
N LEU A 360 23.74 2.90 0.99
CA LEU A 360 25.02 3.57 1.22
C LEU A 360 26.20 2.70 0.79
N THR A 361 26.07 1.36 0.84
CA THR A 361 27.11 0.45 0.38
C THR A 361 27.29 0.48 -1.15
N ILE A 362 26.27 0.83 -1.95
CA ILE A 362 26.50 1.06 -3.38
C ILE A 362 27.33 2.34 -3.60
N LEU A 363 27.17 3.38 -2.79
CA LEU A 363 28.01 4.59 -2.88
C LEU A 363 29.46 4.32 -2.50
N GLN A 364 29.65 3.57 -1.41
CA GLN A 364 30.98 3.09 -1.05
C GLN A 364 31.58 2.29 -2.20
N ALA A 365 30.80 1.41 -2.86
CA ALA A 365 31.27 0.64 -3.99
C ALA A 365 31.65 1.50 -5.22
N LEU A 366 31.04 2.67 -5.43
CA LEU A 366 31.37 3.57 -6.54
C LEU A 366 32.69 4.33 -6.39
N ILE A 367 32.97 4.79 -5.17
CA ILE A 367 34.20 5.52 -4.81
C ILE A 367 35.35 4.58 -4.42
N MET A 368 35.16 3.28 -4.60
CA MET A 368 36.12 2.21 -4.31
C MET A 368 36.45 1.45 -5.59
N ASP A 369 37.57 0.74 -5.58
CA ASP A 369 37.99 -0.03 -6.75
C ASP A 369 37.05 -1.24 -6.98
N ARG A 370 36.40 -1.26 -8.15
CA ARG A 370 35.43 -2.28 -8.57
C ARG A 370 36.03 -3.38 -9.45
N HIS A 371 37.35 -3.43 -9.63
CA HIS A 371 37.99 -4.49 -10.40
C HIS A 371 38.06 -5.83 -9.63
N LEU A 372 37.76 -6.92 -10.34
CA LEU A 372 37.92 -8.30 -9.90
C LEU A 372 38.89 -9.00 -10.86
N GLY A 373 40.18 -8.85 -10.59
CA GLY A 373 41.24 -9.20 -11.54
C GLY A 373 41.49 -8.09 -12.57
N PRO A 374 42.37 -8.33 -13.57
CA PRO A 374 42.96 -7.26 -14.39
C PRO A 374 42.05 -6.69 -15.49
N SER A 375 40.88 -7.28 -15.75
CA SER A 375 40.07 -6.98 -16.94
C SER A 375 38.55 -6.91 -16.72
N PHE A 376 38.06 -7.19 -15.51
CA PHE A 376 36.62 -7.19 -15.22
C PHE A 376 36.30 -6.24 -14.07
N ARG A 377 35.46 -5.24 -14.35
CA ARG A 377 34.94 -4.26 -13.37
C ARG A 377 33.47 -4.58 -13.12
N PHE A 378 33.09 -4.90 -11.88
CA PHE A 378 31.70 -5.23 -11.58
C PHE A 378 30.86 -3.96 -11.33
N PRO A 379 29.55 -3.96 -11.66
CA PRO A 379 28.67 -2.81 -11.42
C PRO A 379 28.49 -2.55 -9.93
N ALA A 380 28.53 -1.29 -9.50
CA ALA A 380 28.41 -1.00 -8.06
C ALA A 380 27.03 -1.41 -7.51
N GLY A 381 25.96 -1.29 -8.31
CA GLY A 381 24.60 -1.72 -7.93
C GLY A 381 24.41 -3.23 -7.92
N SER A 382 25.29 -3.99 -8.58
CA SER A 382 25.36 -5.45 -8.39
C SER A 382 25.80 -5.85 -7.00
N ILE A 383 26.40 -4.95 -6.19
CA ILE A 383 26.95 -5.36 -4.89
C ILE A 383 25.86 -5.89 -3.93
N LEU A 384 24.60 -5.45 -4.08
CA LEU A 384 23.48 -5.96 -3.27
C LEU A 384 23.01 -7.36 -3.64
N VAL A 385 23.49 -7.92 -4.76
CA VAL A 385 23.34 -9.35 -5.06
C VAL A 385 24.01 -10.20 -3.99
N ILE A 386 25.03 -9.68 -3.28
CA ILE A 386 25.66 -10.38 -2.15
C ILE A 386 24.68 -10.58 -0.98
N ILE A 387 23.74 -9.65 -0.74
CA ILE A 387 22.65 -9.87 0.22
C ILE A 387 21.71 -10.96 -0.28
N LEU A 388 21.27 -10.88 -1.55
CA LEU A 388 20.32 -11.85 -2.12
C LEU A 388 20.90 -13.28 -2.14
N ILE A 389 22.18 -13.43 -2.50
CA ILE A 389 22.92 -14.70 -2.47
C ILE A 389 23.08 -15.17 -1.02
N SER A 390 23.54 -14.30 -0.11
CA SER A 390 23.70 -14.66 1.31
C SER A 390 22.37 -15.11 1.93
N ALA A 391 21.30 -14.35 1.75
CA ALA A 391 19.96 -14.69 2.23
C ALA A 391 19.47 -16.01 1.62
N SER A 392 19.59 -16.20 0.31
CA SER A 392 19.14 -17.43 -0.36
C SER A 392 19.92 -18.66 0.13
N LEU A 393 21.25 -18.56 0.22
CA LEU A 393 22.11 -19.64 0.73
C LEU A 393 21.77 -19.96 2.18
N PHE A 394 21.70 -18.95 3.06
CA PHE A 394 21.47 -19.18 4.48
C PHE A 394 20.03 -19.61 4.80
N ILE A 395 19.01 -19.27 4.01
CA ILE A 395 17.67 -19.91 4.14
C ILE A 395 17.81 -21.42 3.94
N THR A 396 18.47 -21.86 2.86
CA THR A 396 18.66 -23.31 2.62
C THR A 396 19.53 -23.99 3.68
N LEU A 397 20.51 -23.27 4.24
CA LEU A 397 21.38 -23.78 5.32
C LEU A 397 20.64 -23.87 6.67
N ILE A 398 19.77 -22.90 6.96
CA ILE A 398 18.91 -22.90 8.15
C ILE A 398 17.98 -24.11 8.10
N ASP A 399 17.23 -24.27 7.01
CA ASP A 399 16.19 -25.30 6.89
C ASP A 399 16.74 -26.72 6.75
N ARG A 400 17.84 -26.92 6.02
CA ARG A 400 18.39 -28.26 5.76
C ARG A 400 19.48 -28.70 6.74
N LEU A 401 20.11 -27.78 7.45
CA LEU A 401 21.28 -28.07 8.30
C LEU A 401 21.12 -27.57 9.73
N LEU A 402 20.88 -26.27 9.96
CA LEU A 402 20.88 -25.73 11.32
C LEU A 402 19.65 -26.18 12.13
N ILE A 403 18.44 -26.15 11.57
CA ILE A 403 17.23 -26.61 12.27
C ILE A 403 17.28 -28.13 12.56
N PRO A 404 17.59 -29.03 11.60
CA PRO A 404 17.68 -30.47 11.89
C PRO A 404 18.83 -30.83 12.84
N MET A 405 19.94 -30.09 12.81
CA MET A 405 21.04 -30.29 13.77
C MET A 405 20.66 -29.79 15.16
N TRP A 406 20.01 -28.63 15.28
CA TRP A 406 19.47 -28.13 16.54
C TRP A 406 18.47 -29.12 17.14
N GLN A 407 17.52 -29.64 16.34
CA GLN A 407 16.58 -30.66 16.78
C GLN A 407 17.27 -31.93 17.31
N LYS A 408 18.34 -32.41 16.66
CA LYS A 408 19.13 -33.55 17.15
C LYS A 408 19.85 -33.25 18.46
N LEU A 409 20.37 -32.02 18.63
CA LEU A 409 21.07 -31.58 19.84
C LEU A 409 20.11 -31.27 21.01
N THR A 410 18.87 -30.85 20.73
CA THR A 410 17.86 -30.47 21.74
C THR A 410 16.69 -31.46 21.82
N GLY A 411 16.92 -32.74 21.51
CA GLY A 411 15.96 -33.82 21.78
C GLY A 411 14.61 -33.73 21.05
N GLY A 412 14.59 -33.19 19.83
CA GLY A 412 13.37 -33.04 19.01
C GLY A 412 12.62 -31.71 19.19
N SER A 413 13.10 -30.81 20.05
CA SER A 413 12.55 -29.46 20.16
C SER A 413 12.72 -28.69 18.84
N LEU A 414 11.61 -28.26 18.22
CA LEU A 414 11.65 -27.29 17.12
C LEU A 414 12.19 -25.97 17.65
N THR A 415 13.14 -25.36 16.92
CA THR A 415 13.42 -23.93 17.08
C THR A 415 12.11 -23.17 16.88
N THR A 416 11.63 -22.49 17.91
CA THR A 416 10.42 -21.67 17.77
C THR A 416 10.67 -20.59 16.72
N THR A 417 9.68 -20.29 15.89
CA THR A 417 9.77 -19.22 14.88
C THR A 417 10.19 -17.89 15.52
N ILE A 418 9.79 -17.66 16.77
CA ILE A 418 10.23 -16.56 17.64
C ILE A 418 11.77 -16.52 17.84
N GLN A 419 12.43 -17.65 18.12
CA GLN A 419 13.88 -17.69 18.31
C GLN A 419 14.66 -17.37 17.03
N GLN A 420 14.22 -17.90 15.88
CA GLN A 420 14.82 -17.64 14.57
C GLN A 420 14.84 -16.13 14.27
N ILE A 421 13.71 -15.47 14.53
CA ILE A 421 13.61 -14.02 14.39
C ILE A 421 14.58 -13.28 15.32
N GLY A 422 14.73 -13.74 16.56
CA GLY A 422 15.71 -13.21 17.52
C GLY A 422 17.14 -13.20 16.98
N PHE A 423 17.58 -14.29 16.33
CA PHE A 423 18.92 -14.37 15.73
C PHE A 423 19.13 -13.34 14.61
N GLY A 424 18.11 -13.04 13.81
CA GLY A 424 18.18 -12.00 12.80
C GLY A 424 18.59 -10.63 13.36
N HIS A 425 18.05 -10.23 14.53
CA HIS A 425 18.37 -8.94 15.17
C HIS A 425 19.84 -8.83 15.58
N MET A 426 20.36 -9.91 16.17
CA MET A 426 21.75 -10.01 16.58
C MET A 426 22.70 -9.92 15.37
N LEU A 427 22.36 -10.58 14.27
CA LEU A 427 23.19 -10.61 13.05
C LEU A 427 23.19 -9.27 12.31
N ASN A 428 22.03 -8.63 12.21
CA ASN A 428 21.90 -7.28 11.68
C ASN A 428 22.69 -6.24 12.52
N LEU A 429 22.63 -6.34 13.86
CA LEU A 429 23.45 -5.54 14.76
C LEU A 429 24.94 -5.70 14.44
N ALA A 430 25.42 -6.94 14.31
CA ALA A 430 26.80 -7.22 13.93
C ALA A 430 27.15 -6.65 12.55
N GLY A 431 26.23 -6.73 11.58
CA GLY A 431 26.38 -6.13 10.25
C GLY A 431 26.65 -4.62 10.32
N MET A 432 25.94 -3.87 11.17
CA MET A 432 26.15 -2.42 11.32
C MET A 432 27.52 -2.07 11.92
N VAL A 433 27.97 -2.83 12.91
CA VAL A 433 29.30 -2.68 13.50
C VAL A 433 30.39 -2.90 12.44
N VAL A 434 30.22 -3.92 11.59
CA VAL A 434 31.16 -4.22 10.50
C VAL A 434 31.18 -3.09 9.45
N SER A 435 30.02 -2.58 9.01
CA SER A 435 29.95 -1.44 8.08
C SER A 435 30.72 -0.21 8.60
N ALA A 436 30.61 0.07 9.90
CA ALA A 436 31.29 1.20 10.53
C ALA A 436 32.82 1.05 10.50
N LEU A 437 33.32 -0.13 10.88
CA LEU A 437 34.74 -0.45 10.88
C LEU A 437 35.35 -0.44 9.46
N VAL A 438 34.60 -0.92 8.46
CA VAL A 438 35.01 -0.89 7.05
C VAL A 438 35.11 0.54 6.53
N GLU A 439 34.15 1.40 6.88
CA GLU A 439 34.17 2.80 6.44
C GLU A 439 35.24 3.64 7.15
N SER A 440 35.46 3.43 8.46
CA SER A 440 36.58 4.10 9.19
C SER A 440 37.93 3.76 8.55
N LYS A 441 38.05 2.61 7.88
CA LYS A 441 39.25 2.22 7.12
C LYS A 441 39.30 2.91 5.76
N ARG A 442 38.19 2.95 5.01
CA ARG A 442 38.11 3.62 3.70
C ARG A 442 38.44 5.12 3.80
N LEU A 443 37.86 5.82 4.77
CA LEU A 443 38.09 7.24 5.01
C LEU A 443 39.56 7.56 5.32
N LYS A 444 40.23 6.76 6.16
CA LYS A 444 41.66 6.94 6.44
C LYS A 444 42.53 6.87 5.19
N ILE A 445 42.20 5.99 4.24
CA ILE A 445 42.91 5.87 2.96
C ILE A 445 42.61 7.09 2.06
N ALA A 446 41.37 7.60 2.06
CA ALA A 446 41.00 8.81 1.32
C ALA A 446 41.73 10.07 1.83
N HIS A 447 41.77 10.27 3.16
CA HIS A 447 42.52 11.36 3.79
C HIS A 447 44.03 11.26 3.48
N ALA A 448 44.64 10.08 3.61
CA ALA A 448 46.08 9.87 3.40
C ALA A 448 46.54 10.14 1.95
N ASN A 449 45.63 10.06 0.97
CA ASN A 449 45.90 10.37 -0.44
C ASN A 449 45.39 11.77 -0.86
N ASN A 450 44.97 12.61 0.10
CA ASN A 450 44.43 13.96 -0.12
C ASN A 450 43.20 14.03 -1.06
N LEU A 451 42.41 12.95 -1.14
CA LEU A 451 41.26 12.80 -2.05
C LEU A 451 39.98 13.54 -1.58
N GLN A 452 40.14 14.48 -0.66
CA GLN A 452 39.06 15.19 0.04
C GLN A 452 38.49 16.33 -0.83
N ASP A 453 39.39 17.09 -1.45
CA ASP A 453 39.08 18.26 -2.29
C ASP A 453 38.99 17.90 -3.78
N GLN A 454 39.04 16.59 -4.11
CA GLN A 454 38.96 16.05 -5.47
C GLN A 454 37.64 15.27 -5.64
N PRO A 455 36.57 15.89 -6.18
CA PRO A 455 35.29 15.22 -6.40
C PRO A 455 35.43 14.00 -7.33
N GLY A 456 34.68 12.94 -7.05
CA GLY A 456 34.67 11.73 -7.90
C GLY A 456 35.95 10.88 -7.86
N SER A 457 36.98 11.28 -7.11
CA SER A 457 38.22 10.52 -7.01
C SER A 457 38.02 9.14 -6.34
N MET A 458 38.40 8.07 -7.05
CA MET A 458 38.32 6.72 -6.53
C MET A 458 39.40 6.49 -5.47
N VAL A 459 38.99 5.99 -4.30
CA VAL A 459 39.90 5.57 -3.23
C VAL A 459 40.55 4.24 -3.63
N PRO A 460 41.88 4.07 -3.50
CA PRO A 460 42.58 2.81 -3.81
C PRO A 460 42.32 1.74 -2.73
N MET A 461 41.08 1.27 -2.66
CA MET A 461 40.61 0.21 -1.76
C MET A 461 39.49 -0.56 -2.48
N MET A 462 39.61 -1.88 -2.58
CA MET A 462 38.64 -2.71 -3.32
C MET A 462 37.25 -2.74 -2.65
N ALA A 463 36.20 -2.56 -3.45
CA ALA A 463 34.79 -2.62 -3.02
C ALA A 463 34.38 -3.98 -2.41
N VAL A 464 35.16 -5.05 -2.63
CA VAL A 464 34.98 -6.37 -1.99
C VAL A 464 35.04 -6.28 -0.45
N TRP A 465 35.72 -5.27 0.12
CA TRP A 465 35.73 -5.03 1.58
C TRP A 465 34.34 -4.72 2.17
N LEU A 466 33.34 -4.43 1.33
CA LEU A 466 31.96 -4.19 1.73
C LEU A 466 31.13 -5.48 1.84
N PHE A 467 31.62 -6.60 1.29
CA PHE A 467 30.90 -7.88 1.29
C PHE A 467 30.61 -8.41 2.71
N PRO A 468 31.48 -8.30 3.73
CA PRO A 468 31.21 -8.82 5.07
C PRO A 468 29.94 -8.26 5.72
N GLN A 469 29.66 -6.95 5.61
CA GLN A 469 28.41 -6.39 6.15
C GLN A 469 27.17 -6.85 5.35
N LEU A 470 27.29 -6.96 4.03
CA LEU A 470 26.21 -7.41 3.13
C LEU A 470 25.88 -8.89 3.36
N VAL A 471 26.91 -9.72 3.58
CA VAL A 471 26.76 -11.13 3.96
C VAL A 471 26.03 -11.21 5.31
N LEU A 472 26.49 -10.52 6.36
CA LEU A 472 25.83 -10.52 7.68
C LEU A 472 24.38 -10.03 7.64
N VAL A 473 24.10 -8.99 6.84
CA VAL A 473 22.74 -8.52 6.57
C VAL A 473 21.89 -9.62 5.92
N GLY A 474 22.40 -10.31 4.90
CA GLY A 474 21.70 -11.43 4.26
C GLY A 474 21.49 -12.66 5.16
N ILE A 475 22.45 -13.01 6.02
CA ILE A 475 22.26 -14.07 7.04
C ILE A 475 21.17 -13.64 8.03
N GLY A 476 21.19 -12.36 8.45
CA GLY A 476 20.12 -11.78 9.27
C GLY A 476 18.75 -11.83 8.59
N GLU A 477 18.70 -11.59 7.28
CA GLU A 477 17.49 -11.69 6.43
C GLU A 477 16.96 -13.12 6.36
N ALA A 478 17.84 -14.10 6.15
CA ALA A 478 17.52 -15.52 6.16
C ALA A 478 16.89 -16.01 7.48
N PHE A 479 17.36 -15.51 8.62
CA PHE A 479 16.83 -15.89 9.94
C PHE A 479 15.51 -15.22 10.29
N HIS A 480 15.39 -13.90 10.05
CA HIS A 480 14.17 -13.20 10.45
C HIS A 480 13.03 -13.46 9.46
N PHE A 481 13.24 -13.19 8.17
CA PHE A 481 12.14 -13.01 7.23
C PHE A 481 11.20 -14.22 7.12
N PRO A 482 11.67 -15.48 6.94
CA PRO A 482 10.80 -16.66 6.93
C PRO A 482 10.17 -16.94 8.29
N GLY A 483 10.94 -16.75 9.38
CA GLY A 483 10.48 -16.99 10.75
C GLY A 483 9.27 -16.13 11.11
N GLN A 484 9.24 -14.88 10.63
CA GLN A 484 8.05 -14.02 10.75
C GLN A 484 6.87 -14.45 9.88
N VAL A 485 7.12 -14.96 8.66
CA VAL A 485 6.04 -15.49 7.79
C VAL A 485 5.31 -16.60 8.51
N ALA A 486 6.04 -17.60 8.99
CA ALA A 486 5.45 -18.68 9.74
C ALA A 486 4.82 -18.20 11.07
N LEU A 487 5.46 -17.30 11.84
CA LEU A 487 4.89 -16.79 13.10
C LEU A 487 3.54 -16.10 12.91
N TYR A 488 3.40 -15.21 11.92
CA TYR A 488 2.15 -14.47 11.74
C TYR A 488 1.12 -15.28 10.98
N TYR A 489 1.52 -16.20 10.09
CA TYR A 489 0.59 -17.11 9.43
C TYR A 489 0.04 -18.21 10.37
N GLN A 490 0.82 -18.67 11.35
CA GLN A 490 0.39 -19.67 12.32
C GLN A 490 -0.47 -19.07 13.44
N GLU A 491 -0.08 -17.91 13.97
CA GLU A 491 -0.77 -17.33 15.12
C GLU A 491 -1.92 -16.38 14.73
N PHE A 492 -1.93 -15.77 13.53
CA PHE A 492 -3.11 -15.00 13.10
C PHE A 492 -4.32 -15.95 13.03
N PRO A 493 -5.50 -15.54 13.51
CA PRO A 493 -6.67 -16.40 13.56
C PRO A 493 -7.05 -17.00 12.21
N VAL A 494 -7.78 -18.11 12.22
CA VAL A 494 -8.25 -18.82 11.01
C VAL A 494 -8.96 -17.88 10.02
N SER A 495 -9.69 -16.89 10.53
CA SER A 495 -10.32 -15.83 9.75
C SER A 495 -9.30 -14.90 9.05
N LEU A 496 -8.19 -14.58 9.72
CA LEU A 496 -7.21 -13.52 9.37
C LEU A 496 -5.84 -14.02 8.91
N ARG A 497 -5.69 -15.33 8.69
CA ARG A 497 -4.57 -15.87 7.91
C ARG A 497 -4.40 -15.11 6.58
N SER A 498 -5.45 -14.43 6.11
CA SER A 498 -5.60 -13.64 4.89
C SER A 498 -4.65 -12.52 4.70
N THR A 499 -4.11 -12.02 5.78
CA THR A 499 -3.32 -10.82 5.73
C THR A 499 -2.07 -10.99 6.56
N SER A 500 -1.66 -12.22 6.85
CA SER A 500 -0.42 -12.51 7.59
C SER A 500 0.85 -12.37 6.73
N THR A 501 0.83 -12.80 5.46
CA THR A 501 1.93 -12.53 4.51
C THR A 501 1.77 -11.15 3.90
N ALA A 502 0.53 -10.66 3.78
CA ALA A 502 0.27 -9.25 3.59
C ALA A 502 0.79 -8.40 4.72
N MET A 503 0.77 -8.88 5.97
CA MET A 503 1.40 -8.23 7.12
C MET A 503 2.93 -8.33 7.02
N ILE A 504 3.50 -8.88 5.94
CA ILE A 504 4.95 -9.06 5.71
C ILE A 504 5.42 -8.42 4.40
N ALA A 505 4.49 -8.25 3.44
CA ALA A 505 4.40 -7.05 2.63
C ALA A 505 4.41 -5.82 3.57
N LEU A 506 3.39 -5.69 4.42
CA LEU A 506 3.34 -4.92 5.67
C LEU A 506 4.39 -5.39 6.72
N ILE A 507 5.46 -6.11 6.32
CA ILE A 507 6.79 -5.91 6.88
C ILE A 507 7.85 -5.23 6.03
N ILE A 508 8.54 -5.72 4.98
CA ILE A 508 9.94 -5.18 4.75
C ILE A 508 9.96 -3.63 4.59
N GLY A 509 8.78 -3.04 4.37
CA GLY A 509 8.51 -1.63 4.30
C GLY A 509 7.92 -0.73 5.44
N LEU A 510 8.09 -0.82 6.79
CA LEU A 510 8.02 0.36 7.73
C LEU A 510 9.41 0.69 8.32
N GLY A 511 10.56 0.21 7.87
CA GLY A 511 11.01 -0.78 6.88
C GLY A 511 12.54 -0.73 6.92
N PHE A 512 13.18 -0.67 5.73
CA PHE A 512 14.28 1.37 3.95
C PHE A 512 13.98 3.02 4.00
N TYR A 513 12.75 3.59 4.03
CA TYR A 513 12.34 4.96 4.41
C TYR A 513 12.96 5.34 5.76
N LEU A 514 12.76 4.56 6.84
CA LEU A 514 13.33 4.74 8.19
C LEU A 514 14.86 4.69 8.14
N SER A 515 15.45 3.96 7.17
CA SER A 515 16.88 4.08 6.90
C SER A 515 17.20 5.51 6.65
N THR A 516 16.35 6.11 5.84
CA THR A 516 16.64 7.35 5.19
C THR A 516 16.03 8.53 5.93
N ALA A 517 15.12 8.28 6.87
CA ALA A 517 14.85 9.09 8.04
C ALA A 517 16.15 9.23 8.84
N ILE A 518 16.86 8.13 9.08
CA ILE A 518 18.11 8.12 9.85
C ILE A 518 19.26 8.71 9.02
N ILE A 519 19.43 8.38 7.73
CA ILE A 519 20.45 8.97 6.84
C ILE A 519 20.22 10.48 6.72
N ASP A 520 18.98 10.92 6.51
CA ASP A 520 18.65 12.34 6.41
C ASP A 520 18.78 13.07 7.75
N LEU A 521 18.31 12.48 8.85
CA LEU A 521 18.49 13.03 10.20
C LEU A 521 19.98 13.18 10.52
N ILE A 522 20.81 12.18 10.21
CA ILE A 522 22.25 12.26 10.46
C ILE A 522 22.89 13.31 9.53
N ARG A 523 22.52 13.38 8.24
CA ARG A 523 22.99 14.41 7.30
C ARG A 523 22.49 15.84 7.60
N ARG A 524 21.48 15.98 8.45
CA ARG A 524 20.98 17.27 8.98
C ARG A 524 21.66 17.71 10.26
N VAL A 525 21.87 16.75 11.16
CA VAL A 525 22.37 17.00 12.53
C VAL A 525 23.90 16.96 12.56
N THR A 526 24.54 16.41 11.52
CA THR A 526 26.00 16.26 11.43
C THR A 526 26.48 16.45 9.99
N ASP A 527 27.71 16.95 9.84
CA ASP A 527 28.41 17.03 8.55
C ASP A 527 28.98 15.65 8.10
N TRP A 528 28.46 14.54 8.63
CA TRP A 528 29.02 13.20 8.37
C TRP A 528 28.70 12.64 6.99
N LEU A 529 27.83 13.29 6.23
CA LEU A 529 27.31 12.81 4.95
C LEU A 529 27.34 13.91 3.84
N PRO A 530 28.53 14.49 3.53
CA PRO A 530 28.72 15.35 2.38
C PRO A 530 28.73 14.53 1.09
N ASP A 531 28.60 15.24 -0.03
CA ASP A 531 28.36 14.62 -1.33
C ASP A 531 29.60 13.98 -1.95
N ASN A 532 30.80 14.51 -1.66
CA ASN A 532 32.03 13.74 -1.78
C ASN A 532 32.19 12.89 -0.51
N LEU A 533 31.91 11.59 -0.58
CA LEU A 533 32.12 10.68 0.54
C LEU A 533 33.58 10.65 1.05
N ASN A 534 34.57 11.08 0.26
CA ASN A 534 35.96 11.14 0.70
C ASN A 534 36.24 12.23 1.74
N SER A 535 35.36 13.23 1.88
CA SER A 535 35.39 14.23 2.96
C SER A 535 34.33 13.97 4.06
N GLY A 536 33.62 12.84 3.99
CA GLY A 536 32.55 12.48 4.93
C GLY A 536 32.99 11.70 6.15
N ARG A 537 32.02 11.32 6.99
CA ARG A 537 32.15 10.47 8.19
C ARG A 537 31.04 9.41 8.26
N LEU A 538 30.84 8.71 7.13
CA LEU A 538 29.89 7.60 6.99
C LEU A 538 30.13 6.47 8.03
N ASP A 539 31.32 6.41 8.64
CA ASP A 539 31.63 5.48 9.73
C ASP A 539 30.86 5.78 11.02
N ASN A 540 30.74 7.05 11.38
CA ASN A 540 29.94 7.50 12.53
C ASN A 540 28.43 7.23 12.29
N VAL A 541 27.98 7.31 11.04
CA VAL A 541 26.61 6.95 10.63
C VAL A 541 26.36 5.49 10.98
N TYR A 542 27.20 4.57 10.50
CA TYR A 542 27.07 3.13 10.75
C TYR A 542 27.18 2.75 12.24
N TRP A 543 28.04 3.41 13.02
CA TRP A 543 28.08 3.22 14.48
C TRP A 543 26.75 3.60 15.16
N THR A 544 26.11 4.68 14.70
CA THR A 544 24.78 5.07 15.20
C THR A 544 23.73 3.98 14.95
N LEU A 545 23.86 3.23 13.84
CA LEU A 545 22.95 2.15 13.48
C LEU A 545 23.16 0.91 14.35
N ALA A 546 24.41 0.61 14.72
CA ALA A 546 24.71 -0.47 15.64
C ALA A 546 24.02 -0.24 16.99
N VAL A 547 24.04 1.00 17.51
CA VAL A 547 23.32 1.35 18.75
C VAL A 547 21.81 1.14 18.59
N ILE A 548 21.22 1.58 17.48
CA ILE A 548 19.78 1.39 17.19
C ILE A 548 19.41 -0.10 17.07
N ALA A 549 20.23 -0.90 16.40
CA ALA A 549 20.07 -2.35 16.28
C ALA A 549 20.27 -3.10 17.61
N GLY A 550 21.12 -2.58 18.50
CA GLY A 550 21.40 -3.16 19.82
C GLY A 550 20.30 -2.88 20.84
N ILE A 551 19.81 -1.63 20.89
CA ILE A 551 18.60 -1.26 21.65
C ILE A 551 17.41 -2.10 21.17
N ASN A 552 17.28 -2.30 19.85
CA ASN A 552 16.38 -3.30 19.27
C ASN A 552 16.60 -4.68 19.86
N PHE A 553 17.80 -5.26 19.88
CA PHE A 553 17.88 -6.71 20.16
C PHE A 553 17.37 -7.07 21.56
N ALA A 554 17.61 -6.24 22.58
CA ALA A 554 16.94 -6.34 23.88
C ALA A 554 15.40 -6.19 23.76
N TYR A 555 14.97 -5.33 22.85
CA TYR A 555 13.60 -5.21 22.36
C TYR A 555 13.03 -6.44 21.62
N TYR A 556 13.83 -7.35 21.08
CA TYR A 556 13.31 -8.66 20.72
C TYR A 556 13.06 -9.51 21.98
N VAL A 557 14.10 -9.70 22.80
CA VAL A 557 14.18 -10.76 23.81
C VAL A 557 13.10 -10.70 24.90
N VAL A 558 12.79 -9.53 25.49
CA VAL A 558 11.74 -9.47 26.53
C VAL A 558 10.30 -9.67 25.99
N CYS A 559 10.03 -9.41 24.69
CA CYS A 559 8.69 -9.67 24.12
C CYS A 559 8.49 -11.16 23.84
N SER A 560 9.53 -11.83 23.35
CA SER A 560 9.52 -13.27 23.12
C SER A 560 9.30 -14.07 24.40
N ARG A 561 9.87 -13.61 25.52
CA ARG A 561 9.65 -14.19 26.86
C ARG A 561 8.22 -13.99 27.42
N LEU A 562 7.42 -13.08 26.86
CA LEU A 562 6.06 -12.77 27.33
C LEU A 562 4.95 -13.39 26.45
N TYR A 563 5.32 -14.12 25.39
CA TYR A 563 4.38 -14.71 24.42
C TYR A 563 4.09 -16.20 24.66
N LYS A 564 2.92 -16.68 24.22
CA LYS A 564 2.54 -18.11 24.23
C LYS A 564 1.73 -18.47 22.98
N TYR A 565 2.22 -19.48 22.23
CA TYR A 565 1.66 -20.01 20.97
C TYR A 565 0.24 -20.59 21.08
N ARG A 566 -0.42 -20.78 19.93
CA ARG A 566 -1.76 -21.34 19.75
C ARG A 566 -1.82 -22.34 18.57
N ASN A 567 -1.48 -23.60 18.85
CA ASN A 567 -1.41 -24.68 17.86
C ASN A 567 -2.72 -24.91 17.07
N VAL A 568 -2.64 -25.14 15.75
CA VAL A 568 -3.00 -26.42 15.07
C VAL A 568 -2.63 -26.42 13.57
N VAL A 569 -2.27 -27.63 13.11
CA VAL A 569 -1.71 -28.14 11.84
C VAL A 569 -2.32 -27.62 10.50
N ASP A 570 -1.49 -27.59 9.46
CA ASP A 570 -1.77 -27.10 8.09
C ASP A 570 -2.17 -28.16 7.03
N LYS A 571 -2.81 -27.65 5.95
CA LYS A 571 -2.67 -27.99 4.50
C LYS A 571 -3.60 -27.06 3.66
N GLY A 572 -3.33 -26.76 2.37
CA GLY A 572 -4.23 -26.00 1.43
C GLY A 572 -3.53 -25.30 0.25
N GLU A 573 -3.88 -25.56 -1.05
CA GLU A 573 -2.96 -25.47 -2.25
C GLU A 573 -3.73 -25.34 -3.67
N ASP A 574 -3.51 -24.70 -4.91
CA ASP A 574 -2.59 -23.92 -5.91
C ASP A 574 -3.37 -23.13 -7.08
N HIS A 575 -3.05 -21.96 -7.78
CA HIS A 575 -3.82 -21.15 -8.87
C HIS A 575 -3.13 -20.33 -10.05
N ILE A 576 -1.85 -19.95 -10.12
CA ILE A 576 -1.56 -18.48 -10.26
C ILE A 576 -1.78 -17.64 -11.61
N ARG A 577 -2.91 -17.54 -12.35
CA ARG A 577 -3.04 -16.42 -13.35
C ARG A 577 -4.42 -15.78 -13.71
N THR A 578 -4.58 -14.42 -13.70
CA THR A 578 -5.55 -13.55 -14.48
C THR A 578 -6.06 -12.20 -13.92
N ILE A 579 -5.50 -11.68 -12.85
CA ILE A 579 -5.57 -10.26 -12.37
C ILE A 579 -5.10 -8.91 -13.33
N THR A 580 -3.90 -8.24 -13.92
CA THR A 580 -2.71 -8.17 -15.13
C THR A 580 -2.75 -7.27 -16.46
N GLY A 581 -3.65 -7.23 -17.48
CA GLY A 581 -3.70 -6.26 -18.59
C GLY A 581 -4.44 -4.87 -18.46
N LEU A 582 -5.49 -4.64 -17.66
CA LEU A 582 -6.27 -3.36 -17.65
C LEU A 582 -5.55 -2.09 -17.08
N GLY A 583 -5.34 -2.03 -15.76
CA GLY A 583 -4.97 -0.82 -14.99
C GLY A 583 -3.58 -0.29 -15.28
N LEU A 584 -2.80 -1.13 -15.94
CA LEU A 584 -1.71 -0.86 -16.85
C LEU A 584 -1.68 0.53 -17.46
N ALA A 585 -2.74 0.75 -18.19
CA ALA A 585 -2.89 1.91 -18.99
C ALA A 585 -3.20 3.07 -18.05
N GLY A 586 -4.15 2.87 -17.13
CA GLY A 586 -4.55 3.82 -16.09
C GLY A 586 -3.37 4.39 -15.31
N GLY A 587 -2.34 3.58 -15.06
CA GLY A 587 -1.08 4.07 -14.57
C GLY A 587 -0.40 4.97 -15.58
N GLY A 588 0.05 4.41 -16.71
CA GLY A 588 1.11 4.96 -17.55
C GLY A 588 1.13 6.46 -17.83
N TRP A 589 -0.01 7.02 -18.25
CA TRP A 589 -0.13 8.44 -18.56
C TRP A 589 -0.23 9.35 -17.32
N SER A 590 -0.49 8.80 -16.13
CA SER A 590 -0.90 9.57 -14.94
C SER A 590 0.27 10.18 -14.17
N LEU A 591 1.33 9.42 -13.87
CA LEU A 591 2.53 9.94 -13.19
C LEU A 591 3.63 10.37 -14.17
N ASN A 592 3.29 10.55 -15.46
CA ASN A 592 4.01 11.46 -16.34
C ASN A 592 3.21 12.73 -16.67
N LEU A 593 2.03 12.95 -16.06
CA LEU A 593 1.09 13.89 -16.65
C LEU A 593 1.59 15.35 -16.60
N ILE A 594 2.15 15.81 -15.48
CA ILE A 594 2.76 17.16 -15.37
C ILE A 594 3.77 17.39 -16.51
N VAL A 595 4.51 16.34 -16.82
CA VAL A 595 5.58 16.33 -17.80
C VAL A 595 5.00 16.47 -19.18
N TYR A 596 4.07 15.59 -19.60
CA TYR A 596 3.43 15.64 -20.92
C TYR A 596 2.90 17.03 -21.27
N LEU A 597 2.26 17.64 -20.27
CA LEU A 597 1.66 18.96 -20.34
C LEU A 597 2.74 20.03 -20.65
N ILE A 598 3.87 20.01 -19.96
CA ILE A 598 5.01 20.94 -20.19
C ILE A 598 5.76 20.61 -21.50
N GLU A 599 5.99 19.32 -21.76
CA GLU A 599 6.85 18.73 -22.80
C GLU A 599 6.35 18.87 -24.23
N LYS A 600 5.05 18.58 -24.41
CA LYS A 600 4.42 18.35 -25.72
C LYS A 600 3.15 19.17 -25.87
N PHE A 601 2.72 19.84 -24.80
CA PHE A 601 1.65 20.82 -24.81
C PHE A 601 2.12 22.22 -24.35
N ASN A 602 3.42 22.44 -24.09
CA ASN A 602 3.98 23.74 -23.73
C ASN A 602 3.28 24.44 -22.53
N ILE A 603 2.61 23.68 -21.65
CA ILE A 603 1.84 24.20 -20.52
C ILE A 603 2.79 24.65 -19.41
N LYS A 604 2.46 25.76 -18.74
CA LYS A 604 3.25 26.30 -17.64
C LYS A 604 3.37 25.34 -16.48
N SER A 605 4.52 25.35 -15.80
CA SER A 605 4.85 24.34 -14.79
C SER A 605 3.86 24.25 -13.63
N ILE A 606 3.41 25.38 -13.07
CA ILE A 606 2.43 25.37 -11.98
C ILE A 606 1.05 24.89 -12.46
N ASP A 607 0.62 25.33 -13.65
CA ASP A 607 -0.67 24.98 -14.22
C ASP A 607 -0.75 23.46 -14.50
N ALA A 608 0.34 22.87 -15.01
CA ALA A 608 0.49 21.43 -15.21
C ALA A 608 0.40 20.64 -13.87
N ALA A 609 1.00 21.16 -12.80
CA ALA A 609 0.88 20.59 -11.45
C ALA A 609 -0.56 20.67 -10.87
N GLN A 610 -1.28 21.76 -11.16
CA GLN A 610 -2.70 21.91 -10.78
C GLN A 610 -3.60 20.92 -11.57
N ILE A 611 -3.35 20.70 -12.87
CA ILE A 611 -4.05 19.71 -13.70
C ILE A 611 -3.82 18.28 -13.18
N PHE A 612 -2.57 17.93 -12.86
CA PHE A 612 -2.22 16.62 -12.27
C PHE A 612 -2.92 16.38 -10.93
N ASN A 613 -3.02 17.40 -10.08
CA ASN A 613 -3.74 17.30 -8.81
C ASN A 613 -5.27 17.15 -9.04
N VAL A 614 -5.87 17.87 -9.99
CA VAL A 614 -7.29 17.69 -10.37
C VAL A 614 -7.59 16.27 -10.87
N VAL A 615 -6.69 15.70 -11.69
CA VAL A 615 -6.79 14.33 -12.21
C VAL A 615 -6.66 13.29 -11.10
N ASN A 616 -5.66 13.40 -10.23
CA ASN A 616 -5.49 12.47 -9.10
C ASN A 616 -6.62 12.60 -8.06
N GLY A 617 -7.16 13.81 -7.87
CA GLY A 617 -8.35 14.05 -7.06
C GLY A 617 -9.56 13.27 -7.59
N PHE A 618 -9.83 13.39 -8.89
CA PHE A 618 -10.93 12.71 -9.57
C PHE A 618 -10.79 11.19 -9.53
N MET A 619 -9.59 10.68 -9.84
CA MET A 619 -9.31 9.24 -9.93
C MET A 619 -9.40 8.51 -8.57
N ASN A 620 -9.17 9.19 -7.45
CA ASN A 620 -9.32 8.61 -6.11
C ASN A 620 -10.73 8.82 -5.50
N LEU A 621 -11.52 9.77 -6.01
CA LEU A 621 -12.91 10.00 -5.60
C LEU A 621 -13.91 9.06 -6.31
N PHE A 622 -13.67 8.75 -7.59
CA PHE A 622 -14.51 7.86 -8.40
C PHE A 622 -14.74 6.42 -7.84
N PRO A 623 -13.77 5.78 -7.13
CA PRO A 623 -13.97 4.53 -6.39
C PRO A 623 -15.26 4.41 -5.57
N VAL A 624 -15.68 5.48 -4.89
CA VAL A 624 -16.94 5.48 -4.10
C VAL A 624 -18.16 5.40 -5.00
N ILE A 625 -18.14 6.11 -6.14
CA ILE A 625 -19.22 6.12 -7.13
C ILE A 625 -19.34 4.73 -7.76
N GLY A 626 -18.21 4.14 -8.16
CA GLY A 626 -18.15 2.78 -8.70
C GLY A 626 -18.71 1.74 -7.72
N ALA A 627 -18.25 1.73 -6.46
CA ALA A 627 -18.78 0.85 -5.41
C ALA A 627 -20.29 1.01 -5.22
N ILE A 628 -20.81 2.25 -5.12
CA ILE A 628 -22.24 2.50 -4.98
C ILE A 628 -23.03 1.99 -6.20
N VAL A 629 -22.50 2.13 -7.42
CA VAL A 629 -23.16 1.65 -8.65
C VAL A 629 -23.15 0.12 -8.76
N ALA A 630 -22.08 -0.55 -8.31
CA ALA A 630 -22.05 -2.01 -8.20
C ALA A 630 -23.05 -2.52 -7.14
N ASP A 631 -22.98 -1.97 -5.91
CA ASP A 631 -23.81 -2.38 -4.77
C ASP A 631 -25.31 -2.11 -4.99
N SER A 632 -25.67 -1.10 -5.80
CA SER A 632 -27.06 -0.64 -5.95
C SER A 632 -27.74 -1.06 -7.26
N PHE A 633 -26.99 -1.27 -8.36
CA PHE A 633 -27.60 -1.38 -9.69
C PHE A 633 -26.98 -2.45 -10.59
N LEU A 634 -25.66 -2.48 -10.75
CA LEU A 634 -25.01 -3.22 -11.84
C LEU A 634 -24.27 -4.50 -11.42
N GLY A 635 -23.95 -4.66 -10.13
CA GLY A 635 -23.04 -5.70 -9.64
C GLY A 635 -21.58 -5.47 -10.08
N SER A 636 -20.61 -6.00 -9.32
CA SER A 636 -19.19 -5.71 -9.54
C SER A 636 -18.73 -5.98 -10.97
N PHE A 637 -19.02 -7.19 -11.51
CA PHE A 637 -18.62 -7.65 -12.86
C PHE A 637 -18.94 -6.63 -13.98
N SER A 638 -20.09 -5.99 -13.91
CA SER A 638 -20.55 -5.05 -14.93
C SER A 638 -19.78 -3.72 -14.87
N VAL A 639 -19.52 -3.22 -13.65
CA VAL A 639 -18.74 -1.99 -13.46
C VAL A 639 -17.30 -2.21 -13.90
N VAL A 640 -16.72 -3.40 -13.68
CA VAL A 640 -15.39 -3.77 -14.22
C VAL A 640 -15.29 -3.49 -15.70
N PHE A 641 -16.22 -4.08 -16.45
CA PHE A 641 -16.15 -4.17 -17.89
C PHE A 641 -16.31 -2.79 -18.52
N ILE A 642 -17.26 -2.01 -18.01
CA ILE A 642 -17.51 -0.62 -18.41
C ILE A 642 -16.28 0.25 -18.08
N SER A 643 -15.78 0.23 -16.84
CA SER A 643 -14.59 1.01 -16.44
C SER A 643 -13.36 0.63 -17.27
N SER A 644 -13.18 -0.65 -17.60
CA SER A 644 -12.09 -1.11 -18.44
C SER A 644 -12.13 -0.52 -19.85
N LEU A 645 -13.32 -0.47 -20.46
CA LEU A 645 -13.55 0.13 -21.77
C LEU A 645 -13.28 1.65 -21.77
N PHE A 646 -13.77 2.38 -20.76
CA PHE A 646 -13.47 3.81 -20.61
C PHE A 646 -11.97 4.07 -20.44
N SER A 647 -11.27 3.21 -19.68
CA SER A 647 -9.82 3.31 -19.50
C SER A 647 -9.07 3.13 -20.82
N LEU A 648 -9.45 2.12 -21.62
CA LEU A 648 -8.89 1.86 -22.94
C LEU A 648 -9.12 3.04 -23.91
N LEU A 649 -10.36 3.54 -24.00
CA LEU A 649 -10.73 4.64 -24.89
C LEU A 649 -9.99 5.95 -24.56
N GLY A 650 -9.89 6.31 -23.27
CA GLY A 650 -9.17 7.50 -22.84
C GLY A 650 -7.70 7.49 -23.27
N ILE A 651 -7.10 6.32 -23.30
CA ILE A 651 -5.67 6.15 -23.54
C ILE A 651 -5.36 5.96 -25.03
N ILE A 652 -6.33 5.47 -25.81
CA ILE A 652 -6.33 5.63 -27.27
C ILE A 652 -6.29 7.12 -27.64
N PHE A 653 -7.07 7.98 -26.97
CA PHE A 653 -7.03 9.43 -27.23
C PHE A 653 -5.67 10.06 -26.88
N LEU A 654 -5.06 9.66 -25.76
CA LEU A 654 -3.71 10.13 -25.39
C LEU A 654 -2.63 9.65 -26.38
N ALA A 655 -2.69 8.39 -26.82
CA ALA A 655 -1.80 7.89 -27.87
C ALA A 655 -1.97 8.66 -29.18
N LEU A 656 -3.20 9.04 -29.55
CA LEU A 656 -3.46 9.87 -30.73
C LEU A 656 -2.87 11.27 -30.58
N THR A 657 -2.97 11.92 -29.41
CA THR A 657 -2.32 13.24 -29.18
C THR A 657 -0.79 13.18 -29.24
N ALA A 658 -0.20 12.04 -28.89
CA ALA A 658 1.23 11.81 -29.10
C ALA A 658 1.59 11.47 -30.57
N SER A 659 0.70 10.75 -31.27
CA SER A 659 0.96 10.11 -32.55
C SER A 659 0.70 10.98 -33.77
N LEU A 660 -0.18 11.97 -33.65
CA LEU A 660 -0.54 12.87 -34.73
C LEU A 660 -0.01 14.26 -34.40
N ASP A 661 0.89 14.78 -35.24
CA ASP A 661 1.52 16.09 -35.02
C ASP A 661 0.54 17.27 -35.09
N SER A 662 -0.63 17.09 -35.71
CA SER A 662 -1.75 18.03 -35.66
C SER A 662 -2.44 18.11 -34.28
N LEU A 663 -2.27 17.09 -33.43
CA LEU A 663 -2.92 16.99 -32.12
C LEU A 663 -2.04 17.47 -30.95
N ARG A 664 -0.90 18.12 -31.26
CA ARG A 664 0.00 18.78 -30.31
C ARG A 664 0.51 20.13 -30.87
N PRO A 665 0.83 21.14 -30.04
CA PRO A 665 1.53 22.34 -30.50
C PRO A 665 2.96 22.02 -31.00
N PRO A 666 3.58 22.93 -31.76
CA PRO A 666 4.96 22.77 -32.21
C PRO A 666 5.95 22.75 -31.02
N PRO A 667 7.10 22.05 -31.15
CA PRO A 667 8.08 21.91 -30.09
C PRO A 667 8.92 23.18 -29.91
N CYS A 668 9.03 23.68 -28.67
CA CYS A 668 9.91 24.81 -28.35
C CYS A 668 11.39 24.43 -28.34
N THR A 669 12.24 25.35 -28.80
CA THR A 669 13.71 25.18 -28.91
C THR A 669 14.48 25.58 -27.65
N GLU A 670 13.95 26.48 -26.82
CA GLU A 670 14.54 26.86 -25.53
C GLU A 670 13.54 26.71 -24.37
N ILE A 671 14.06 26.29 -23.21
CA ILE A 671 13.27 26.04 -22.00
C ILE A 671 13.54 27.16 -21.00
N GLY A 672 12.75 28.24 -21.08
CA GLY A 672 12.79 29.34 -20.13
C GLY A 672 12.48 30.73 -20.69
N THR A 673 12.46 30.90 -22.01
CA THR A 673 12.15 32.18 -22.69
C THR A 673 10.68 32.26 -23.11
N SER A 674 10.16 33.49 -23.26
CA SER A 674 8.73 33.79 -23.36
C SER A 674 8.13 33.62 -24.78
N LEU A 675 8.55 32.58 -25.51
CA LEU A 675 8.35 32.44 -26.96
C LEU A 675 7.68 31.11 -27.39
N CYS A 676 7.01 30.41 -26.47
CA CYS A 676 6.27 29.17 -26.75
C CYS A 676 4.80 29.42 -27.13
N GLU A 677 4.32 28.73 -28.18
CA GLU A 677 2.89 28.67 -28.49
C GLU A 677 2.13 27.74 -27.55
N THR A 678 0.95 28.18 -27.10
CA THR A 678 0.02 27.39 -26.27
C THR A 678 -0.89 26.48 -27.11
N PRO A 679 -1.36 25.33 -26.59
CA PRO A 679 -2.20 24.40 -27.36
C PRO A 679 -3.52 25.01 -27.83
N SER A 680 -3.99 24.55 -28.99
CA SER A 680 -5.32 24.94 -29.48
C SER A 680 -6.44 24.31 -28.62
N LYS A 681 -7.64 24.92 -28.67
CA LYS A 681 -8.82 24.40 -27.96
C LYS A 681 -9.14 22.94 -28.33
N LEU A 682 -8.89 22.54 -29.58
CA LEU A 682 -9.08 21.16 -30.05
C LEU A 682 -8.10 20.19 -29.38
N GLN A 683 -6.83 20.56 -29.32
CA GLN A 683 -5.76 19.78 -28.71
C GLN A 683 -6.02 19.59 -27.21
N PHE A 684 -6.37 20.67 -26.48
CA PHE A 684 -6.82 20.58 -25.09
C PHE A 684 -8.08 19.71 -24.91
N THR A 685 -9.06 19.81 -25.81
CA THR A 685 -10.32 19.05 -25.69
C THR A 685 -10.08 17.54 -25.82
N ILE A 686 -9.27 17.11 -26.81
CA ILE A 686 -8.95 15.69 -27.02
C ILE A 686 -8.08 15.15 -25.87
N LEU A 687 -7.10 15.95 -25.42
CA LEU A 687 -6.29 15.65 -24.24
C LEU A 687 -7.16 15.45 -22.99
N TYR A 688 -7.99 16.44 -22.61
CA TYR A 688 -8.82 16.33 -21.40
C TYR A 688 -9.89 15.24 -21.52
N ALA A 689 -10.46 14.99 -22.70
CA ALA A 689 -11.35 13.84 -22.92
C ALA A 689 -10.62 12.52 -22.69
N GLY A 690 -9.38 12.39 -23.18
CA GLY A 690 -8.50 11.26 -22.92
C GLY A 690 -8.25 11.05 -21.43
N LEU A 691 -7.77 12.09 -20.74
CA LEU A 691 -7.50 12.07 -19.30
C LEU A 691 -8.75 11.76 -18.45
N ALA A 692 -9.91 12.32 -18.79
CA ALA A 692 -11.15 12.10 -18.07
C ALA A 692 -11.67 10.66 -18.22
N MET A 693 -11.70 10.13 -19.45
CA MET A 693 -12.09 8.74 -19.70
C MET A 693 -11.10 7.75 -19.05
N ALA A 694 -9.79 8.04 -19.13
CA ALA A 694 -8.76 7.24 -18.48
C ALA A 694 -8.89 7.24 -16.94
N SER A 695 -9.21 8.40 -16.35
CA SER A 695 -9.44 8.56 -14.90
C SER A 695 -10.71 7.87 -14.42
N ILE A 696 -11.84 8.01 -15.13
CA ILE A 696 -13.10 7.29 -14.87
C ILE A 696 -12.85 5.80 -14.92
N GLY A 697 -12.15 5.35 -15.98
CA GLY A 697 -11.88 3.95 -16.21
C GLY A 697 -10.95 3.33 -15.17
N LEU A 698 -9.86 4.02 -14.77
CA LEU A 698 -9.01 3.50 -13.70
C LEU A 698 -9.68 3.63 -12.33
N GLY A 699 -10.31 4.77 -12.00
CA GLY A 699 -10.94 4.99 -10.68
C GLY A 699 -12.13 4.06 -10.43
N GLY A 700 -13.00 3.89 -11.42
CA GLY A 700 -14.09 2.92 -11.37
C GLY A 700 -13.60 1.47 -11.30
N ALA A 701 -12.47 1.16 -11.95
CA ALA A 701 -11.86 -0.16 -11.88
C ALA A 701 -11.18 -0.43 -10.52
N ARG A 702 -10.20 0.40 -10.13
CA ARG A 702 -9.18 0.12 -9.11
C ARG A 702 -9.70 -0.30 -7.72
N TYR A 703 -10.96 -0.03 -7.39
CA TYR A 703 -11.60 -0.46 -6.14
C TYR A 703 -12.94 -1.19 -6.31
N THR A 704 -13.89 -0.72 -7.13
CA THR A 704 -15.20 -1.41 -7.31
C THR A 704 -15.04 -2.84 -7.75
N VAL A 705 -13.92 -3.09 -8.38
CA VAL A 705 -13.73 -4.32 -9.08
C VAL A 705 -13.23 -5.39 -8.14
N ALA A 706 -13.11 -5.22 -6.75
CA ALA A 706 -12.41 -5.89 -5.52
C ALA A 706 -12.36 -7.34 -4.68
N THR A 707 -13.08 -8.45 -4.21
CA THR A 707 -14.40 -9.30 -4.07
C THR A 707 -15.37 -9.74 -5.18
N MET A 708 -14.77 -10.32 -6.17
CA MET A 708 -15.26 -11.17 -7.21
C MET A 708 -14.24 -12.32 -7.28
N GLY A 709 -13.45 -12.54 -6.18
CA GLY A 709 -12.63 -13.69 -5.77
C GLY A 709 -12.24 -13.88 -4.26
N ALA A 710 -12.66 -13.10 -3.24
CA ALA A 710 -13.04 -13.56 -1.84
C ALA A 710 -14.57 -13.80 -1.31
N ASN A 711 -15.72 -14.29 -1.96
CA ASN A 711 -16.75 -14.60 -4.64
C ASN A 711 -15.81 -15.17 -5.92
N GLN A 712 -14.91 -16.23 -6.08
CA GLN A 712 -14.32 -17.56 -5.46
C GLN A 712 -14.46 -18.21 -4.05
N PHE A 713 -13.76 -17.81 -3.00
CA PHE A 713 -13.64 -18.67 -1.80
C PHE A 713 -14.78 -18.59 -0.79
N ASP A 714 -15.42 -19.73 -0.57
CA ASP A 714 -16.36 -19.96 0.52
C ASP A 714 -15.67 -20.05 1.91
N LYS A 715 -14.37 -20.40 2.03
CA LYS A 715 -13.66 -20.48 3.32
C LYS A 715 -12.76 -19.27 3.60
N PRO A 716 -12.72 -18.71 4.82
CA PRO A 716 -11.79 -17.65 5.19
C PRO A 716 -10.31 -17.99 5.00
N GLN A 717 -9.90 -19.26 5.17
CA GLN A 717 -8.52 -19.70 4.90
C GLN A 717 -8.17 -19.76 3.41
N ASP A 718 -9.14 -19.99 2.52
CA ASP A 718 -8.91 -20.00 1.07
C ASP A 718 -9.08 -18.58 0.50
N GLN A 719 -10.04 -17.80 1.02
CA GLN A 719 -10.08 -16.34 0.90
C GLN A 719 -8.79 -15.71 1.38
N ALA A 720 -8.14 -16.31 2.37
CA ALA A 720 -6.93 -15.79 2.97
C ALA A 720 -5.72 -16.01 2.10
N ILE A 721 -5.64 -17.24 1.64
CA ILE A 721 -4.93 -17.74 0.49
C ILE A 721 -5.60 -17.17 -0.81
N PHE A 722 -6.03 -15.90 -0.74
CA PHE A 722 -6.48 -15.09 -1.84
C PHE A 722 -6.29 -13.59 -1.62
N PHE A 723 -6.70 -13.07 -0.47
CA PHE A 723 -6.53 -11.70 -0.02
C PHE A 723 -5.03 -11.48 0.39
N ASN A 724 -4.27 -12.48 0.87
CA ASN A 724 -2.81 -12.33 1.07
C ASN A 724 -2.13 -11.96 -0.23
N TRP A 725 -2.74 -12.42 -1.31
CA TRP A 725 -2.37 -12.10 -2.64
C TRP A 725 -3.54 -11.43 -3.38
N TYR A 726 -3.96 -10.23 -2.92
CA TYR A 726 -4.08 -8.99 -3.74
C TYR A 726 -2.73 -8.20 -3.86
N PHE A 727 -1.65 -8.71 -3.27
CA PHE A 727 -0.43 -7.94 -2.99
C PHE A 727 0.79 -8.20 -3.92
N ILE A 728 0.72 -9.09 -4.92
CA ILE A 728 1.48 -9.13 -6.21
C ILE A 728 0.30 -8.64 -7.19
N ALA A 729 -0.62 -7.67 -6.93
CA ALA A 729 -1.69 -7.33 -7.91
C ALA A 729 -2.29 -5.92 -8.13
N VAL A 730 -2.68 -5.01 -7.23
CA VAL A 730 -2.93 -3.60 -7.72
C VAL A 730 -1.62 -3.03 -8.28
N TYR A 731 -0.53 -3.69 -7.90
CA TYR A 731 0.80 -3.18 -7.98
C TYR A 731 1.83 -4.16 -8.58
N SER A 732 1.59 -5.02 -9.56
CA SER A 732 2.71 -5.73 -10.27
C SER A 732 3.12 -5.01 -11.52
N SER A 733 2.12 -4.36 -12.03
CA SER A 733 2.12 -2.95 -12.28
C SER A 733 3.40 -2.24 -11.82
N THR A 734 3.33 -1.60 -10.68
CA THR A 734 3.67 -0.20 -10.59
C THR A 734 4.99 0.31 -10.03
N VAL A 735 6.15 -0.22 -9.59
CA VAL A 735 7.19 -1.23 -9.86
C VAL A 735 7.79 -1.19 -11.23
N ILE A 736 6.92 -1.08 -12.21
CA ILE A 736 7.39 -1.11 -13.56
C ILE A 736 6.67 -0.17 -14.54
N SER A 737 5.52 0.55 -14.36
CA SER A 737 5.01 1.44 -15.48
C SER A 737 5.83 2.65 -15.77
N ALA A 738 6.46 3.16 -14.74
CA ALA A 738 7.54 4.07 -14.90
C ALA A 738 8.75 3.27 -14.54
N THR A 739 8.96 2.23 -15.34
CA THR A 739 10.15 2.20 -16.15
C THR A 739 9.84 2.22 -17.68
N VAL A 740 9.23 1.23 -18.42
CA VAL A 740 8.86 1.17 -19.92
C VAL A 740 7.94 2.34 -20.19
N ILE A 741 7.30 3.04 -19.24
CA ILE A 741 6.38 4.14 -19.54
C ILE A 741 6.60 5.47 -18.82
N VAL A 742 7.72 5.73 -18.11
CA VAL A 742 8.11 7.17 -17.92
C VAL A 742 9.58 7.60 -18.27
N TYR A 743 10.30 6.98 -19.23
CA TYR A 743 11.40 7.52 -20.16
C TYR A 743 11.19 7.60 -21.75
N ILE A 744 11.36 6.64 -22.70
CA ILE A 744 10.93 6.66 -24.18
C ILE A 744 9.70 7.52 -24.62
N GLU A 745 8.58 7.74 -23.92
CA GLU A 745 7.56 8.77 -24.20
C GLU A 745 8.33 10.07 -24.45
N ASP A 746 8.97 10.43 -23.37
CA ASP A 746 9.96 11.44 -23.19
C ASP A 746 11.35 11.15 -23.78
N ASN A 747 11.62 10.04 -24.48
CA ASN A 747 12.98 9.71 -24.95
C ASN A 747 13.12 8.80 -26.19
N VAL A 748 12.09 8.64 -27.01
CA VAL A 748 12.14 8.35 -28.46
C VAL A 748 10.74 8.54 -29.04
N SER A 749 9.67 8.14 -28.34
CA SER A 749 8.30 8.52 -28.68
C SER A 749 7.24 8.36 -27.58
N TRP A 750 6.54 9.47 -27.27
CA TRP A 750 5.24 9.53 -26.56
C TRP A 750 4.20 8.57 -27.17
N ARG A 751 4.36 8.26 -28.45
CA ARG A 751 3.58 7.32 -29.26
C ARG A 751 3.69 5.88 -28.77
N LEU A 752 4.91 5.44 -28.47
CA LEU A 752 5.21 4.06 -28.08
C LEU A 752 4.77 3.78 -26.63
N GLY A 753 4.83 4.80 -25.77
CA GLY A 753 4.39 4.66 -24.39
C GLY A 753 2.90 4.43 -24.26
N PHE A 754 2.12 5.42 -24.70
CA PHE A 754 0.66 5.29 -24.74
C PHE A 754 0.21 4.13 -25.64
N GLY A 755 0.96 3.79 -26.71
CA GLY A 755 0.72 2.59 -27.52
C GLY A 755 0.80 1.28 -26.72
N LEU A 756 1.84 1.12 -25.90
CA LEU A 756 1.94 -0.01 -24.99
C LEU A 756 0.88 0.06 -23.87
N CYS A 757 0.49 1.25 -23.38
CA CYS A 757 -0.64 1.41 -22.46
C CYS A 757 -1.96 0.84 -23.05
N ILE A 758 -2.18 1.00 -24.36
CA ILE A 758 -3.36 0.45 -25.05
C ILE A 758 -3.27 -1.08 -25.16
N ALA A 759 -2.14 -1.60 -25.65
CA ALA A 759 -1.92 -3.03 -25.88
C ALA A 759 -2.11 -3.83 -24.58
N ALA A 760 -1.56 -3.29 -23.51
CA ALA A 760 -1.87 -3.62 -22.15
C ALA A 760 -3.38 -3.67 -21.86
N ASN A 761 -4.07 -2.52 -21.87
CA ASN A 761 -5.46 -2.42 -21.40
C ASN A 761 -6.38 -3.42 -22.10
N LEU A 762 -6.25 -3.47 -23.42
CA LEU A 762 -6.97 -4.37 -24.30
C LEU A 762 -6.77 -5.83 -23.91
N ALA A 763 -5.53 -6.22 -23.61
CA ALA A 763 -5.24 -7.56 -23.12
C ALA A 763 -5.94 -7.84 -21.79
N GLY A 764 -6.07 -6.85 -20.89
CA GLY A 764 -6.80 -7.03 -19.63
C GLY A 764 -8.29 -7.21 -19.82
N LEU A 765 -8.89 -6.41 -20.70
CA LEU A 765 -10.30 -6.51 -21.05
C LEU A 765 -10.64 -7.88 -21.69
N VAL A 766 -9.83 -8.32 -22.66
CA VAL A 766 -9.93 -9.67 -23.26
C VAL A 766 -9.75 -10.74 -22.18
N VAL A 767 -8.86 -10.48 -21.23
CA VAL A 767 -8.47 -11.44 -20.20
C VAL A 767 -9.34 -11.36 -18.92
N LEU A 768 -10.29 -10.41 -18.86
CA LEU A 768 -11.57 -10.48 -18.12
C LEU A 768 -12.62 -11.34 -18.87
N LEU A 769 -12.98 -10.97 -20.10
CA LEU A 769 -14.21 -11.44 -20.78
C LEU A 769 -14.41 -12.97 -20.88
N ALA A 770 -13.44 -13.74 -21.39
CA ALA A 770 -13.54 -15.20 -21.44
C ALA A 770 -13.47 -15.93 -20.06
N GLY A 771 -13.44 -15.20 -18.94
CA GLY A 771 -13.66 -15.76 -17.59
C GLY A 771 -15.14 -15.85 -17.20
N THR A 772 -16.00 -15.06 -17.86
CA THR A 772 -17.39 -14.75 -17.44
C THR A 772 -18.28 -15.94 -17.12
N ARG A 773 -18.05 -17.14 -17.70
CA ARG A 773 -18.83 -18.35 -17.44
C ARG A 773 -18.46 -19.11 -16.15
N LEU A 774 -17.41 -18.68 -15.44
CA LEU A 774 -16.95 -19.34 -14.20
C LEU A 774 -17.27 -18.55 -12.93
N TYR A 775 -17.70 -17.31 -13.06
CA TYR A 775 -18.00 -16.45 -11.92
C TYR A 775 -19.37 -16.78 -11.31
N ARG A 776 -19.45 -17.02 -9.99
CA ARG A 776 -20.67 -16.67 -9.24
C ARG A 776 -20.87 -15.15 -9.44
N ARG A 777 -22.11 -14.68 -9.37
CA ARG A 777 -22.46 -13.27 -9.55
C ARG A 777 -23.36 -12.85 -8.41
N ASP A 778 -22.84 -12.01 -7.54
CA ASP A 778 -23.59 -11.52 -6.38
C ASP A 778 -24.67 -10.54 -6.83
N LYS A 779 -25.82 -10.58 -6.16
CA LYS A 779 -26.94 -9.68 -6.44
C LYS A 779 -26.73 -8.35 -5.68
N PRO A 780 -27.00 -7.18 -6.29
CA PRO A 780 -26.88 -5.89 -5.60
C PRO A 780 -27.80 -5.82 -4.37
N GLN A 781 -27.32 -5.20 -3.29
CA GLN A 781 -27.98 -5.16 -1.98
C GLN A 781 -28.44 -3.73 -1.55
N GLY A 782 -28.06 -2.69 -2.29
CA GLY A 782 -28.52 -1.31 -2.10
C GLY A 782 -27.61 -0.40 -1.26
N SER A 783 -27.75 0.92 -1.45
CA SER A 783 -26.82 1.91 -0.89
C SER A 783 -27.09 2.30 0.58
N ALA A 784 -26.11 2.05 1.44
CA ALA A 784 -26.11 2.46 2.84
C ALA A 784 -26.09 3.99 3.05
N PHE A 785 -25.56 4.77 2.10
CA PHE A 785 -25.50 6.24 2.19
C PHE A 785 -26.89 6.89 2.20
N ILE A 786 -27.87 6.27 1.53
CA ILE A 786 -29.27 6.70 1.55
C ILE A 786 -29.85 6.58 2.98
N GLY A 787 -29.40 5.59 3.76
CA GLY A 787 -29.76 5.45 5.18
C GLY A 787 -29.24 6.59 6.05
N LEU A 788 -27.98 7.00 5.86
CA LEU A 788 -27.37 8.12 6.58
C LEU A 788 -28.08 9.45 6.26
N ALA A 789 -28.35 9.71 4.99
CA ALA A 789 -29.02 10.94 4.54
C ALA A 789 -30.44 11.07 5.14
N ARG A 790 -31.19 9.97 5.21
CA ARG A 790 -32.53 9.93 5.84
C ARG A 790 -32.49 10.37 7.29
N VAL A 791 -31.49 9.94 8.07
CA VAL A 791 -31.36 10.32 9.50
C VAL A 791 -31.20 11.82 9.68
N VAL A 792 -30.34 12.48 8.89
CA VAL A 792 -30.13 13.94 8.97
C VAL A 792 -31.45 14.68 8.71
N VAL A 793 -32.15 14.30 7.64
CA VAL A 793 -33.44 14.90 7.24
C VAL A 793 -34.53 14.65 8.29
N ALA A 794 -34.63 13.45 8.83
CA ALA A 794 -35.62 13.09 9.85
C ALA A 794 -35.37 13.82 11.19
N ALA A 795 -34.11 13.90 11.65
CA ALA A 795 -33.74 14.65 12.86
C ALA A 795 -34.02 16.16 12.72
N ALA A 796 -33.70 16.74 11.56
CA ALA A 796 -33.99 18.15 11.27
C ALA A 796 -35.50 18.44 11.21
N ARG A 797 -36.29 17.58 10.56
CA ARG A 797 -37.76 17.69 10.53
C ARG A 797 -38.39 17.57 11.92
N LYS A 798 -37.85 16.71 12.79
CA LYS A 798 -38.34 16.51 14.16
C LYS A 798 -37.66 17.41 15.20
N ARG A 799 -36.97 18.49 14.78
CA ARG A 799 -36.19 19.39 15.69
C ARG A 799 -36.98 20.07 16.81
N LYS A 800 -38.32 20.16 16.70
CA LYS A 800 -39.20 20.70 17.77
C LYS A 800 -39.75 19.62 18.72
N ALA A 801 -39.65 18.34 18.39
CA ALA A 801 -40.16 17.27 19.26
C ALA A 801 -39.33 17.16 20.55
N MET A 802 -39.98 16.94 21.69
CA MET A 802 -39.28 16.46 22.90
C MET A 802 -38.73 15.05 22.67
N LEU A 803 -37.67 14.69 23.37
CA LEU A 803 -37.22 13.30 23.45
C LEU A 803 -38.00 12.60 24.56
N SER A 804 -38.47 11.39 24.31
CA SER A 804 -38.97 10.53 25.38
C SER A 804 -37.83 9.92 26.19
N SER A 805 -38.13 9.56 27.43
CA SER A 805 -37.33 8.66 28.26
C SER A 805 -37.63 7.18 27.99
N ARG A 806 -38.79 6.86 27.39
CA ARG A 806 -39.23 5.50 27.08
C ARG A 806 -38.63 5.01 25.75
N ILE A 807 -38.36 3.71 25.68
CA ILE A 807 -37.68 3.09 24.54
C ILE A 807 -38.69 2.74 23.44
N GLU A 808 -39.92 2.37 23.81
CA GLU A 808 -41.00 2.04 22.87
C GLU A 808 -41.31 3.18 21.88
N ASP A 809 -41.11 4.43 22.30
CA ASP A 809 -41.31 5.64 21.48
C ASP A 809 -40.28 5.79 20.35
N TYR A 810 -39.30 4.88 20.24
CA TYR A 810 -38.29 4.88 19.18
C TYR A 810 -38.44 3.68 18.23
N HIS A 811 -38.32 3.92 16.93
CA HIS A 811 -38.54 2.92 15.89
C HIS A 811 -37.33 1.98 15.74
N GLN A 812 -37.58 0.71 16.05
CA GLN A 812 -36.70 -0.42 15.79
C GLN A 812 -37.29 -1.22 14.61
N GLN A 813 -36.43 -1.96 13.92
CA GLN A 813 -36.80 -2.74 12.74
C GLN A 813 -37.00 -4.20 13.16
N GLU A 814 -38.22 -4.70 12.97
CA GLU A 814 -38.57 -6.10 13.21
C GLU A 814 -38.06 -6.99 12.06
N GLN A 815 -37.71 -8.23 12.38
CA GLN A 815 -37.30 -9.27 11.43
C GLN A 815 -37.81 -10.62 11.95
N ASN A 816 -38.48 -11.36 11.07
CA ASN A 816 -39.10 -12.67 11.36
C ASN A 816 -38.07 -13.83 11.33
N ASP A 817 -38.55 -15.05 11.61
CA ASP A 817 -37.93 -16.40 11.77
C ASP A 817 -37.92 -16.85 13.28
N GLU A 818 -37.82 -18.17 13.65
CA GLU A 818 -38.54 -18.78 14.85
C GLU A 818 -37.85 -19.58 16.06
N MET A 819 -36.58 -19.37 16.51
CA MET A 819 -36.18 -19.38 17.97
C MET A 819 -35.28 -18.17 18.48
N ILE A 820 -35.51 -17.53 19.68
CA ILE A 820 -34.60 -16.62 20.51
C ILE A 820 -34.84 -15.06 20.59
N LYS A 821 -34.60 -14.37 21.73
CA LYS A 821 -34.71 -12.88 21.85
C LYS A 821 -33.63 -12.25 22.77
N ILE A 822 -32.50 -11.62 22.35
CA ILE A 822 -31.33 -11.35 23.29
C ILE A 822 -30.58 -9.93 23.67
N GLU A 823 -31.00 -8.65 23.37
CA GLU A 823 -30.85 -7.28 24.02
C GLU A 823 -31.57 -6.13 23.19
N ALA A 824 -32.32 -5.17 23.79
CA ALA A 824 -33.06 -4.06 23.10
C ALA A 824 -32.26 -2.73 23.06
N VAL A 825 -32.41 -1.86 22.04
CA VAL A 825 -31.45 -0.75 21.81
C VAL A 825 -31.92 0.62 22.35
N THR A 826 -31.35 1.06 23.47
CA THR A 826 -31.49 2.44 23.97
C THR A 826 -30.71 3.46 23.12
N PRO A 827 -31.31 4.57 22.65
CA PRO A 827 -30.58 5.65 21.97
C PRO A 827 -29.55 6.33 22.89
N LYS A 828 -28.32 6.59 22.42
CA LYS A 828 -27.27 7.17 23.28
C LYS A 828 -27.48 8.66 23.48
N GLN A 829 -27.05 9.18 24.64
CA GLN A 829 -27.29 10.57 25.01
C GLN A 829 -26.36 11.57 24.32
N ASN A 830 -25.18 11.14 23.85
CA ASN A 830 -24.31 11.95 22.99
C ASN A 830 -25.03 12.25 21.66
N PHE A 831 -25.00 13.51 21.22
CA PHE A 831 -25.76 14.03 20.07
C PHE A 831 -27.26 13.72 20.17
N ARG A 832 -27.86 13.92 21.37
CA ARG A 832 -29.28 13.68 21.70
C ARG A 832 -30.25 14.12 20.60
N PHE A 833 -30.02 15.28 19.96
CA PHE A 833 -30.90 15.79 18.91
C PHE A 833 -31.10 14.82 17.72
N LEU A 834 -30.13 13.96 17.41
CA LEU A 834 -30.26 12.97 16.33
C LEU A 834 -31.22 11.82 16.69
N ASN A 835 -31.48 11.55 17.98
CA ASN A 835 -32.48 10.55 18.40
C ASN A 835 -33.87 10.86 17.83
N ARG A 836 -34.16 12.15 17.59
CA ARG A 836 -35.42 12.61 16.99
C ARG A 836 -35.70 11.96 15.63
N ALA A 837 -34.68 11.54 14.86
CA ALA A 837 -34.89 10.81 13.60
C ALA A 837 -35.59 9.46 13.80
N ALA A 838 -35.33 8.77 14.92
CA ALA A 838 -35.95 7.49 15.26
C ALA A 838 -37.20 7.61 16.15
N LEU A 839 -37.52 8.80 16.68
CA LEU A 839 -38.71 9.00 17.51
C LEU A 839 -39.97 8.75 16.66
N LYS A 840 -40.81 7.80 17.06
CA LYS A 840 -42.14 7.54 16.49
C LYS A 840 -43.00 8.78 16.70
N ILE A 841 -43.72 9.20 15.67
CA ILE A 841 -44.77 10.23 15.75
C ILE A 841 -45.94 9.71 14.92
N GLU A 842 -47.15 10.05 15.32
CA GLU A 842 -48.40 9.70 14.65
C GLU A 842 -48.31 9.91 13.12
N GLY A 843 -48.78 8.93 12.35
CA GLY A 843 -48.72 8.92 10.89
C GLY A 843 -47.33 8.67 10.25
N ASP A 844 -46.31 8.24 11.00
CA ASP A 844 -45.01 7.80 10.44
C ASP A 844 -44.91 6.29 10.14
N ILE A 845 -45.77 5.47 10.75
CA ILE A 845 -45.88 4.03 10.55
C ILE A 845 -47.29 3.75 10.02
N ARG A 846 -47.42 2.81 9.07
CA ARG A 846 -48.70 2.36 8.50
C ARG A 846 -49.34 1.25 9.37
N PRO A 847 -50.62 0.93 9.18
CA PRO A 847 -51.26 -0.21 9.85
C PRO A 847 -50.59 -1.57 9.57
N ASP A 848 -49.86 -1.69 8.46
CA ASP A 848 -49.06 -2.86 8.05
C ASP A 848 -47.66 -2.93 8.72
N GLY A 849 -47.35 -2.03 9.67
CA GLY A 849 -46.04 -1.93 10.33
C GLY A 849 -44.94 -1.24 9.51
N SER A 850 -45.15 -1.01 8.21
CA SER A 850 -44.14 -0.40 7.35
C SER A 850 -43.99 1.11 7.56
N ILE A 851 -42.80 1.64 7.22
CA ILE A 851 -42.50 3.07 7.38
C ILE A 851 -43.25 3.87 6.32
N ALA A 852 -44.28 4.61 6.74
CA ALA A 852 -45.12 5.41 5.84
C ALA A 852 -44.33 6.50 5.09
N LYS A 853 -43.30 7.07 5.75
CA LYS A 853 -42.49 8.19 5.25
C LYS A 853 -40.99 7.97 5.57
N PRO A 854 -40.22 7.26 4.71
CA PRO A 854 -38.81 6.90 4.96
C PRO A 854 -37.82 8.07 5.16
N TRP A 855 -38.25 9.31 4.90
CA TRP A 855 -37.49 10.55 5.14
C TRP A 855 -38.03 11.36 6.35
N LYS A 856 -38.87 10.76 7.20
CA LYS A 856 -39.39 11.34 8.45
C LYS A 856 -39.16 10.41 9.66
N LEU A 857 -39.03 9.10 9.45
CA LEU A 857 -38.68 8.11 10.46
C LEU A 857 -37.52 7.23 9.98
N CYS A 858 -36.57 6.95 10.86
CA CYS A 858 -35.39 6.11 10.63
C CYS A 858 -35.22 5.11 11.77
N THR A 859 -34.41 4.07 11.60
CA THR A 859 -34.17 3.09 12.67
C THR A 859 -33.13 3.61 13.67
N ILE A 860 -33.20 3.23 14.95
CA ILE A 860 -32.19 3.60 15.97
C ILE A 860 -30.77 3.21 15.51
N GLN A 861 -30.63 2.10 14.78
CA GLN A 861 -29.36 1.63 14.24
C GLN A 861 -28.76 2.62 13.21
N GLN A 862 -29.57 3.13 12.28
CA GLN A 862 -29.14 4.19 11.34
C GLN A 862 -28.72 5.47 12.09
N VAL A 863 -29.42 5.82 13.17
CA VAL A 863 -29.11 7.00 13.99
C VAL A 863 -27.77 6.86 14.72
N GLU A 864 -27.51 5.71 15.36
CA GLU A 864 -26.24 5.49 16.06
C GLU A 864 -25.05 5.28 15.11
N ASP A 865 -25.28 4.76 13.90
CA ASP A 865 -24.26 4.67 12.85
C ASP A 865 -23.83 6.06 12.35
N LEU A 866 -24.78 6.97 12.07
CA LEU A 866 -24.45 8.37 11.76
C LEU A 866 -23.72 9.06 12.92
N LYS A 867 -24.14 8.82 14.17
CA LYS A 867 -23.47 9.35 15.36
C LYS A 867 -22.08 8.79 15.61
N ALA A 868 -21.74 7.62 15.07
CA ALA A 868 -20.38 7.08 15.12
C ALA A 868 -19.50 7.84 14.11
N LEU A 869 -19.96 7.98 12.87
CA LEU A 869 -19.34 8.83 11.84
C LEU A 869 -19.05 10.25 12.35
N ILE A 870 -20.03 10.92 12.95
CA ILE A 870 -19.89 12.29 13.47
C ILE A 870 -18.82 12.40 14.59
N ARG A 871 -18.51 11.31 15.31
CA ARG A 871 -17.42 11.29 16.31
C ARG A 871 -16.04 11.06 15.70
N ILE A 872 -15.98 10.49 14.49
CA ILE A 872 -14.74 10.24 13.74
C ILE A 872 -14.37 11.50 12.93
N LEU A 873 -15.37 12.27 12.46
CA LEU A 873 -15.19 13.45 11.62
C LEU A 873 -14.11 14.45 12.11
N PRO A 874 -13.98 14.83 13.40
CA PRO A 874 -12.93 15.77 13.82
C PRO A 874 -11.51 15.28 13.57
N ILE A 875 -11.25 13.98 13.78
CA ILE A 875 -9.96 13.37 13.46
C ILE A 875 -9.82 13.18 11.95
N TRP A 876 -10.88 12.78 11.26
CA TRP A 876 -10.92 12.68 9.79
C TRP A 876 -10.56 14.03 9.11
N SER A 877 -10.98 15.17 9.69
CA SER A 877 -10.59 16.50 9.18
C SER A 877 -9.12 16.86 9.44
N THR A 878 -8.50 16.46 10.56
CA THR A 878 -7.05 16.72 10.80
C THR A 878 -6.19 16.14 9.66
N ILE A 879 -6.61 14.99 9.15
CA ILE A 879 -5.89 14.25 8.13
C ILE A 879 -6.02 14.91 6.75
N ILE A 880 -7.12 15.61 6.49
CA ILE A 880 -7.29 16.42 5.28
C ILE A 880 -6.31 17.60 5.29
N PHE A 881 -6.16 18.27 6.43
CA PHE A 881 -5.22 19.38 6.60
C PHE A 881 -3.75 18.94 6.59
N LEU A 882 -3.44 17.66 6.85
CA LEU A 882 -2.09 17.13 6.64
C LEU A 882 -1.86 16.69 5.18
N THR A 883 -2.77 15.92 4.60
CA THR A 883 -2.61 15.34 3.25
C THR A 883 -2.71 16.39 2.14
N THR A 884 -3.24 17.58 2.44
CA THR A 884 -3.23 18.72 1.50
C THR A 884 -1.79 19.21 1.23
N PRO A 885 -0.96 19.60 2.23
CA PRO A 885 0.49 19.75 2.05
C PRO A 885 1.18 18.60 1.29
N ILE A 886 0.76 17.36 1.50
CA ILE A 886 1.32 16.18 0.81
C ILE A 886 1.03 16.19 -0.70
N GLY A 887 -0.20 16.50 -1.10
CA GLY A 887 -0.58 16.62 -2.51
C GLY A 887 0.05 17.83 -3.21
N ILE A 888 0.36 18.90 -2.46
CA ILE A 888 1.12 20.05 -2.95
C ILE A 888 2.59 19.68 -3.13
N LEU A 889 3.22 19.04 -2.15
CA LEU A 889 4.59 18.57 -2.28
C LEU A 889 4.69 17.61 -3.46
N SER A 890 3.79 16.63 -3.57
CA SER A 890 3.79 15.63 -4.64
C SER A 890 3.81 16.21 -6.06
N SER A 891 3.21 17.38 -6.30
CA SER A 891 3.24 18.02 -7.62
C SER A 891 4.32 19.11 -7.75
N LEU A 892 4.62 19.88 -6.71
CA LEU A 892 5.66 20.92 -6.75
C LEU A 892 7.08 20.37 -6.72
N VAL A 893 7.31 19.20 -6.10
CA VAL A 893 8.61 18.52 -6.16
C VAL A 893 9.00 18.18 -7.60
N ILE A 894 8.01 17.80 -8.42
CA ILE A 894 8.19 17.53 -9.84
C ILE A 894 8.69 18.79 -10.54
N LEU A 895 8.27 19.98 -10.08
CA LEU A 895 8.68 21.28 -10.61
C LEU A 895 10.05 21.75 -10.13
N GLN A 896 10.43 21.51 -8.87
CA GLN A 896 11.78 21.77 -8.34
C GLN A 896 12.79 20.99 -9.18
N ALA A 897 12.52 19.70 -9.28
CA ALA A 897 13.13 18.73 -10.15
C ALA A 897 13.17 19.16 -11.62
N LEU A 898 12.08 19.66 -12.20
CA LEU A 898 12.10 20.32 -13.50
C LEU A 898 13.07 21.58 -13.50
N THR A 899 14.15 21.71 -12.69
CA THR A 899 15.11 22.85 -12.71
C THR A 899 16.47 22.64 -12.01
N MET A 900 16.83 21.40 -11.69
CA MET A 900 17.95 21.04 -10.81
C MET A 900 18.89 20.07 -11.51
N ASP A 901 20.01 19.63 -10.91
CA ASP A 901 20.96 18.70 -11.55
C ASP A 901 20.47 17.30 -11.34
N ARG A 902 20.65 16.46 -12.35
CA ARG A 902 19.66 15.46 -12.75
C ARG A 902 20.00 13.97 -12.73
N HIS A 903 20.97 13.34 -12.08
CA HIS A 903 22.02 12.75 -12.88
C HIS A 903 22.87 11.65 -12.03
N LEU A 904 23.35 10.39 -12.45
CA LEU A 904 24.77 9.81 -12.18
C LEU A 904 25.50 9.82 -13.50
N GLY A 905 26.58 10.67 -13.70
CA GLY A 905 27.73 11.09 -14.63
C GLY A 905 27.73 11.53 -16.14
N HIS A 906 28.42 10.76 -17.03
CA HIS A 906 28.66 10.93 -18.49
C HIS A 906 27.56 10.56 -19.58
N ASN A 907 27.10 9.30 -19.82
CA ASN A 907 26.10 8.88 -20.87
C ASN A 907 24.58 8.67 -20.49
N PHE A 908 24.04 9.38 -19.52
CA PHE A 908 22.65 9.43 -18.97
C PHE A 908 22.35 11.05 -19.07
N LYS A 909 21.17 11.69 -19.44
CA LYS A 909 20.32 12.61 -18.44
C LYS A 909 18.56 11.35 -16.34
N ILE A 910 18.20 11.78 -15.10
CA ILE A 910 17.09 11.31 -14.30
C ILE A 910 15.84 12.03 -14.87
N PRO A 911 14.77 11.38 -15.36
CA PRO A 911 12.95 11.77 -14.71
C PRO A 911 12.47 12.51 -13.47
N ALA A 912 11.21 12.97 -13.54
CA ALA A 912 10.53 13.66 -12.43
C ALA A 912 9.03 13.64 -12.36
N GLY A 913 8.26 13.25 -13.39
CA GLY A 913 6.79 13.15 -13.29
C GLY A 913 6.32 12.35 -12.06
N SER A 914 7.25 11.63 -11.47
CA SER A 914 7.12 11.01 -10.20
C SER A 914 8.42 11.04 -9.39
N PHE A 915 9.05 12.19 -9.10
CA PHE A 915 9.77 12.31 -7.80
C PHE A 915 8.88 11.86 -6.63
N PRO A 916 7.53 11.96 -6.69
CA PRO A 916 6.63 11.10 -5.92
C PRO A 916 6.98 9.62 -5.80
N VAL A 917 7.87 9.08 -6.60
CA VAL A 917 8.42 7.74 -6.40
C VAL A 917 9.14 7.67 -5.09
N ILE A 918 9.75 8.77 -4.73
CA ILE A 918 10.39 8.99 -3.47
C ILE A 918 9.38 9.35 -2.41
N SER A 919 8.16 9.79 -2.78
CA SER A 919 6.99 9.85 -1.89
C SER A 919 6.28 8.47 -1.72
N LEU A 920 6.65 7.44 -2.51
CA LEU A 920 5.92 6.16 -2.61
C LEU A 920 6.79 4.94 -2.24
N ILE A 921 8.07 4.94 -2.67
CA ILE A 921 9.18 4.43 -1.88
C ILE A 921 9.63 5.48 -0.87
N SER A 922 8.77 6.47 -0.59
CA SER A 922 8.81 7.09 0.73
C SER A 922 8.85 6.14 2.04
N GLY A 923 7.55 4.46 3.08
CA GLY A 923 6.18 3.77 2.99
C GLY A 923 5.95 2.34 2.41
N PHE A 924 6.66 1.75 1.46
CA PHE A 924 7.17 0.39 1.77
C PHE A 924 8.63 0.43 2.04
N PHE A 925 8.88 1.43 2.88
CA PHE A 925 9.74 1.39 4.00
C PHE A 925 9.34 2.27 5.19
N PHE A 926 8.09 2.74 5.20
CA PHE A 926 7.38 3.29 6.35
C PHE A 926 5.86 3.05 6.25
N VAL A 927 5.34 2.02 5.56
CA VAL A 927 4.00 1.42 5.78
C VAL A 927 4.10 -0.11 5.76
N SER A 928 4.86 -0.68 6.67
CA SER A 928 4.97 -2.12 6.91
C SER A 928 5.54 -2.45 8.31
N LEU A 929 6.82 -2.81 8.41
CA LEU A 929 7.87 -2.44 9.38
C LEU A 929 7.43 -2.26 10.81
N ASN A 930 6.86 -1.13 11.28
CA ASN A 930 6.23 -0.81 12.60
C ASN A 930 5.48 -2.00 13.20
N ASP A 931 5.04 -2.86 12.30
CA ASP A 931 4.40 -4.15 12.40
C ASP A 931 5.42 -5.26 12.72
N ARG A 932 6.63 -4.82 13.09
CA ARG A 932 7.87 -5.49 13.46
C ARG A 932 8.72 -4.95 14.65
N LEU A 933 8.80 -3.72 15.22
CA LEU A 933 9.50 -3.23 16.49
C LEU A 933 9.28 -1.72 16.58
N LEU A 934 8.05 -1.27 16.51
CA LEU A 934 7.79 0.15 16.77
C LEU A 934 6.45 0.26 17.47
N ARG A 935 5.47 -0.54 17.04
CA ARG A 935 4.27 -0.74 17.83
C ARG A 935 4.53 -1.56 19.11
N PRO A 936 5.18 -2.73 19.09
CA PRO A 936 5.79 -3.19 20.34
C PRO A 936 7.00 -2.51 20.86
N THR A 937 7.79 -1.78 20.08
CA THR A 937 8.88 -0.94 20.67
C THR A 937 8.40 0.17 21.54
N TRP A 938 7.10 0.37 21.48
CA TRP A 938 6.30 1.08 22.42
C TRP A 938 5.69 0.14 23.49
N GLN A 939 5.08 -1.00 23.12
CA GLN A 939 4.36 -1.90 24.05
C GLN A 939 5.14 -2.61 25.18
N LYS A 940 6.40 -2.99 25.03
CA LYS A 940 7.24 -3.51 26.14
C LYS A 940 7.92 -2.39 26.95
N LEU A 941 8.09 -1.20 26.36
CA LEU A 941 8.68 -0.01 26.99
C LEU A 941 7.66 0.75 27.85
N ILE A 942 6.39 0.78 27.41
CA ILE A 942 5.27 1.49 28.03
C ILE A 942 4.21 0.51 28.59
N GLY A 943 4.36 -0.80 28.37
CA GLY A 943 3.39 -1.83 28.77
C GLY A 943 2.12 -1.90 27.91
N GLN A 944 1.90 -0.93 27.01
CA GLN A 944 0.69 -0.82 26.17
C GLN A 944 1.03 -0.47 24.73
N SER A 945 0.29 -1.02 23.77
CA SER A 945 0.43 -0.70 22.34
C SER A 945 0.21 0.80 22.08
N PRO A 946 0.90 1.41 21.11
CA PRO A 946 0.58 2.76 20.66
C PRO A 946 -0.80 2.71 20.03
N THR A 947 -1.64 3.63 20.47
CA THR A 947 -2.97 3.79 19.93
C THR A 947 -2.91 4.15 18.45
N THR A 948 -3.94 3.77 17.69
CA THR A 948 -4.06 4.15 16.27
C THR A 948 -3.97 5.66 16.07
N LEU A 949 -4.43 6.44 17.06
CA LEU A 949 -4.22 7.88 17.12
C LEU A 949 -2.74 8.25 17.27
N GLN A 950 -2.03 7.79 18.31
CA GLN A 950 -0.61 8.15 18.52
C GLN A 950 0.26 7.91 17.27
N LEU A 951 -0.01 6.86 16.49
CA LEU A 951 0.66 6.62 15.20
C LEU A 951 0.30 7.68 14.15
N VAL A 952 -0.98 8.04 13.98
CA VAL A 952 -1.38 9.16 13.11
C VAL A 952 -0.75 10.49 13.56
N GLY A 953 -0.59 10.72 14.87
CA GLY A 953 0.10 11.89 15.42
C GLY A 953 1.61 11.92 15.10
N ILE A 954 2.30 10.78 15.21
CA ILE A 954 3.70 10.64 14.76
C ILE A 954 3.81 10.93 13.26
N GLY A 955 2.85 10.44 12.46
CA GLY A 955 2.75 10.77 11.04
C GLY A 955 2.46 12.24 10.73
N HIS A 956 1.77 12.97 11.62
CA HIS A 956 1.64 14.42 11.54
C HIS A 956 2.98 15.12 11.77
N VAL A 957 3.69 14.78 12.86
CA VAL A 957 5.02 15.37 13.18
C VAL A 957 6.01 15.15 12.05
N LEU A 958 6.07 13.95 11.48
CA LEU A 958 7.03 13.63 10.43
C LEU A 958 6.71 14.31 9.09
N ASN A 959 5.43 14.54 8.80
CA ASN A 959 5.00 15.41 7.69
C ASN A 959 5.28 16.91 7.93
N VAL A 960 5.17 17.41 9.18
CA VAL A 960 5.63 18.76 9.52
C VAL A 960 7.13 18.87 9.23
N ILE A 961 7.91 17.90 9.67
CA ILE A 961 9.36 17.85 9.43
C ILE A 961 9.64 17.74 7.92
N SER A 962 8.89 16.97 7.13
CA SER A 962 8.98 16.97 5.66
C SER A 962 8.84 18.36 5.04
N MET A 963 7.91 19.18 5.52
CA MET A 963 7.74 20.55 5.03
C MET A 963 8.92 21.44 5.45
N VAL A 964 9.45 21.28 6.67
CA VAL A 964 10.71 21.95 7.10
C VAL A 964 11.85 21.58 6.15
N VAL A 965 11.96 20.30 5.79
CA VAL A 965 13.00 19.83 4.87
C VAL A 965 12.82 20.40 3.48
N SER A 966 11.60 20.39 2.95
CA SER A 966 11.30 20.96 1.63
C SER A 966 11.71 22.43 1.57
N ALA A 967 11.46 23.18 2.65
CA ALA A 967 11.85 24.58 2.77
C ALA A 967 13.37 24.76 2.78
N LEU A 968 14.08 24.01 3.63
CA LEU A 968 15.54 24.10 3.76
C LEU A 968 16.28 23.67 2.50
N VAL A 969 15.81 22.61 1.84
CA VAL A 969 16.36 22.13 0.56
C VAL A 969 16.16 23.18 -0.52
N GLU A 970 14.94 23.74 -0.64
CA GLU A 970 14.65 24.77 -1.63
C GLU A 970 15.42 26.06 -1.35
N SER A 971 15.60 26.47 -0.08
CA SER A 971 16.48 27.60 0.27
C SER A 971 17.94 27.35 -0.14
N LYS A 972 18.44 26.10 -0.07
CA LYS A 972 19.79 25.77 -0.54
C LYS A 972 19.88 25.75 -2.07
N ARG A 973 18.86 25.19 -2.74
CA ARG A 973 18.73 25.18 -4.20
C ARG A 973 18.70 26.58 -4.79
N LEU A 974 17.86 27.46 -4.25
CA LEU A 974 17.74 28.85 -4.69
C LEU A 974 19.05 29.63 -4.46
N LYS A 975 19.77 29.39 -3.36
CA LYS A 975 21.10 29.99 -3.16
C LYS A 975 22.12 29.57 -4.20
N ILE A 976 22.10 28.31 -4.64
CA ILE A 976 23.00 27.82 -5.70
C ILE A 976 22.55 28.37 -7.07
N ALA A 977 21.25 28.36 -7.37
CA ALA A 977 20.70 28.85 -8.64
C ALA A 977 20.92 30.37 -8.89
N HIS A 978 21.17 31.16 -7.84
CA HIS A 978 21.53 32.58 -7.93
C HIS A 978 23.05 32.85 -7.86
N ASN A 979 23.89 31.85 -7.62
CA ASN A 979 25.34 32.03 -7.44
C ASN A 979 26.09 31.94 -8.78
N VAL A 980 26.27 33.09 -9.43
CA VAL A 980 26.74 33.21 -10.84
C VAL A 980 28.11 32.56 -11.12
N HIS A 981 28.98 32.39 -10.12
CA HIS A 981 30.33 31.84 -10.30
C HIS A 981 30.44 30.30 -10.35
N HIS A 982 29.35 29.54 -10.20
CA HIS A 982 29.32 28.09 -10.46
C HIS A 982 28.19 27.75 -11.44
N GLN A 983 28.53 27.16 -12.59
CA GLN A 983 27.51 26.62 -13.50
C GLN A 983 26.99 25.24 -13.07
N GLN A 984 27.55 24.66 -11.99
CA GLN A 984 26.89 23.66 -11.16
C GLN A 984 25.66 24.25 -10.47
N LEU A 985 24.57 24.29 -11.23
CA LEU A 985 23.24 24.29 -10.66
C LEU A 985 23.05 23.01 -9.80
N MET A 986 22.19 23.06 -8.78
CA MET A 986 22.13 22.05 -7.71
C MET A 986 21.42 20.75 -8.09
N SER A 987 22.07 19.60 -7.84
CA SER A 987 21.47 18.30 -7.52
C SER A 987 20.02 18.37 -6.99
N ALA A 988 19.02 17.83 -7.69
CA ALA A 988 17.75 17.50 -7.03
C ALA A 988 17.78 16.15 -6.35
N LEU A 989 18.93 15.48 -6.30
CA LEU A 989 19.00 14.40 -5.35
C LEU A 989 18.80 14.94 -3.90
N TRP A 990 19.07 16.24 -3.65
CA TRP A 990 18.64 16.93 -2.43
C TRP A 990 17.12 16.88 -2.17
N LEU A 991 16.28 16.58 -3.17
CA LEU A 991 14.85 16.36 -2.98
C LEU A 991 14.52 14.97 -2.42
N PHE A 992 15.44 13.98 -2.31
CA PHE A 992 15.13 12.76 -1.53
C PHE A 992 14.68 13.19 -0.14
N PRO A 993 15.53 13.79 0.70
CA PRO A 993 15.21 14.27 2.05
C PRO A 993 13.75 14.61 2.38
N GLN A 994 13.16 15.56 1.66
CA GLN A 994 11.78 16.02 1.84
C GLN A 994 10.76 14.94 1.53
N LEU A 995 10.95 14.21 0.43
CA LEU A 995 10.05 13.14 -0.03
C LEU A 995 10.20 11.87 0.80
N ILE A 996 11.39 11.59 1.36
CA ILE A 996 11.52 10.60 2.43
C ILE A 996 10.64 11.02 3.59
N LEU A 997 10.83 12.25 4.09
CA LEU A 997 10.16 12.66 5.32
C LEU A 997 8.64 12.77 5.13
N LEU A 998 8.22 13.09 3.91
CA LEU A 998 6.83 13.20 3.48
C LEU A 998 6.08 11.92 3.82
N GLY A 999 6.53 10.84 3.21
CA GLY A 999 5.91 9.59 3.46
C GLY A 999 6.42 8.91 4.73
N ILE A 1000 7.59 9.23 5.33
CA ILE A 1000 7.89 8.92 6.75
C ILE A 1000 6.78 9.51 7.65
N GLY A 1001 6.09 10.55 7.18
CA GLY A 1001 4.80 11.00 7.67
C GLY A 1001 3.61 10.13 7.24
N GLU A 1002 3.35 9.92 5.92
CA GLU A 1002 2.32 8.99 5.39
C GLU A 1002 2.37 7.58 6.02
N ALA A 1003 3.49 7.28 6.64
CA ALA A 1003 3.94 6.04 7.16
C ALA A 1003 3.15 5.39 8.30
N PHE A 1004 3.13 6.14 9.41
CA PHE A 1004 2.36 5.85 10.60
C PHE A 1004 0.91 6.31 10.34
N HIS A 1005 0.77 7.33 9.49
CA HIS A 1005 -0.47 7.98 9.09
C HIS A 1005 -1.42 7.03 8.35
N LEU A 1006 -0.99 6.39 7.26
CA LEU A 1006 -1.85 5.59 6.37
C LEU A 1006 -2.32 4.27 7.02
N PRO A 1007 -1.48 3.45 7.70
CA PRO A 1007 -1.94 2.33 8.54
C PRO A 1007 -2.67 2.78 9.76
N GLY A 1008 -2.24 3.87 10.39
CA GLY A 1008 -2.92 4.45 11.53
C GLY A 1008 -4.36 4.80 11.17
N GLN A 1009 -4.59 5.32 9.96
CA GLN A 1009 -5.89 5.69 9.41
C GLN A 1009 -6.71 4.53 8.91
N VAL A 1010 -6.15 3.66 8.07
CA VAL A 1010 -6.84 2.47 7.61
C VAL A 1010 -7.25 1.65 8.83
N ALA A 1011 -6.39 1.47 9.84
CA ALA A 1011 -6.78 0.85 11.10
C ALA A 1011 -7.82 1.67 11.89
N PHE A 1012 -7.63 2.98 12.10
CA PHE A 1012 -8.55 3.82 12.88
C PHE A 1012 -9.96 3.86 12.29
N TYR A 1013 -10.09 4.18 10.99
CA TYR A 1013 -11.37 4.20 10.30
C TYR A 1013 -11.99 2.82 10.27
N TYR A 1014 -11.23 1.77 9.95
CA TYR A 1014 -11.77 0.44 9.85
C TYR A 1014 -12.19 -0.15 11.22
N GLN A 1015 -11.59 0.29 12.32
CA GLN A 1015 -11.99 -0.05 13.70
C GLN A 1015 -13.23 0.70 14.18
N GLU A 1016 -13.39 1.98 13.80
CA GLU A 1016 -14.43 2.86 14.35
C GLU A 1016 -15.64 3.08 13.43
N PHE A 1017 -15.53 2.83 12.12
CA PHE A 1017 -16.64 3.01 11.18
C PHE A 1017 -17.81 2.03 11.45
N PRO A 1018 -19.06 2.47 11.16
CA PRO A 1018 -20.25 1.63 11.24
C PRO A 1018 -20.21 0.32 10.45
N ALA A 1019 -20.92 -0.66 11.01
CA ALA A 1019 -21.26 -1.95 10.41
C ALA A 1019 -21.74 -1.86 8.96
N SER A 1020 -22.66 -0.92 8.73
CA SER A 1020 -23.43 -0.71 7.50
C SER A 1020 -22.60 -0.09 6.36
N LEU A 1021 -21.37 0.34 6.63
CA LEU A 1021 -20.51 1.09 5.69
C LEU A 1021 -19.18 0.37 5.43
N LYS A 1022 -19.10 -0.92 5.78
CA LYS A 1022 -17.84 -1.66 5.84
C LYS A 1022 -17.13 -1.74 4.49
N ASN A 1023 -17.85 -2.15 3.44
CA ASN A 1023 -17.30 -2.26 2.08
C ASN A 1023 -16.85 -0.89 1.54
N THR A 1024 -17.50 0.21 1.95
CA THR A 1024 -17.09 1.56 1.56
C THR A 1024 -16.03 2.17 2.48
N SER A 1025 -15.67 1.57 3.62
CA SER A 1025 -14.69 2.16 4.56
C SER A 1025 -13.30 2.34 3.95
N THR A 1026 -12.92 1.46 3.02
CA THR A 1026 -11.69 1.56 2.21
C THR A 1026 -11.83 2.59 1.08
N ALA A 1027 -12.99 2.69 0.44
CA ALA A 1027 -13.26 3.72 -0.57
C ALA A 1027 -13.41 5.14 0.04
N MET A 1028 -13.80 5.26 1.32
CA MET A 1028 -13.79 6.53 2.07
C MET A 1028 -12.37 7.07 2.30
N PHE A 1029 -11.35 6.20 2.33
CA PHE A 1029 -9.94 6.61 2.33
C PHE A 1029 -9.55 7.21 0.96
N GLY A 1030 -9.99 6.59 -0.14
CA GLY A 1030 -9.85 7.15 -1.49
C GLY A 1030 -10.55 8.52 -1.65
N LEU A 1031 -11.78 8.65 -1.17
CA LEU A 1031 -12.53 9.92 -1.13
C LEU A 1031 -11.76 11.02 -0.41
N MET A 1032 -11.18 10.69 0.75
CA MET A 1032 -10.40 11.63 1.55
C MET A 1032 -9.16 12.11 0.79
N ILE A 1033 -8.37 11.20 0.20
CA ILE A 1033 -7.24 11.55 -0.67
C ILE A 1033 -7.71 12.41 -1.86
N GLY A 1034 -8.85 12.07 -2.47
CA GLY A 1034 -9.45 12.83 -3.56
C GLY A 1034 -9.71 14.29 -3.20
N ILE A 1035 -10.33 14.52 -2.04
CA ILE A 1035 -10.58 15.86 -1.47
C ILE A 1035 -9.26 16.61 -1.21
N CYS A 1036 -8.22 15.92 -0.73
CA CYS A 1036 -6.94 16.54 -0.42
C CYS A 1036 -6.19 17.04 -1.66
N PHE A 1037 -6.25 16.30 -2.78
CA PHE A 1037 -5.68 16.77 -4.04
C PHE A 1037 -6.42 17.99 -4.61
N TYR A 1038 -7.74 18.09 -4.46
CA TYR A 1038 -8.47 19.31 -4.83
C TYR A 1038 -8.11 20.52 -3.94
N LEU A 1039 -8.00 20.31 -2.62
CA LEU A 1039 -7.53 21.34 -1.69
C LEU A 1039 -6.08 21.74 -1.96
N SER A 1040 -5.25 20.82 -2.46
CA SER A 1040 -3.86 21.09 -2.87
C SER A 1040 -3.82 22.13 -4.00
N THR A 1041 -4.64 21.93 -5.04
CA THR A 1041 -4.78 22.90 -6.13
C THR A 1041 -5.30 24.26 -5.65
N ALA A 1042 -6.28 24.28 -4.75
CA ALA A 1042 -6.84 25.52 -4.19
C ALA A 1042 -5.82 26.30 -3.34
N LEU A 1043 -4.99 25.62 -2.54
CA LEU A 1043 -3.99 26.27 -1.71
C LEU A 1043 -2.79 26.78 -2.54
N VAL A 1044 -2.38 26.04 -3.58
CA VAL A 1044 -1.38 26.52 -4.56
C VAL A 1044 -1.87 27.77 -5.29
N ASP A 1045 -3.15 27.82 -5.67
CA ASP A 1045 -3.74 28.99 -6.31
C ASP A 1045 -3.81 30.19 -5.35
N LEU A 1046 -4.17 29.96 -4.09
CA LEU A 1046 -4.13 30.98 -3.03
C LEU A 1046 -2.72 31.55 -2.83
N VAL A 1047 -1.70 30.69 -2.81
CA VAL A 1047 -0.29 31.11 -2.68
C VAL A 1047 0.15 31.99 -3.86
N ARG A 1048 -0.19 31.62 -5.12
CA ARG A 1048 0.09 32.47 -6.31
C ARG A 1048 -0.61 33.83 -6.27
N ARG A 1049 -1.82 33.90 -5.72
CA ARG A 1049 -2.62 35.16 -5.65
C ARG A 1049 -2.16 36.10 -4.54
N VAL A 1050 -1.55 35.57 -3.48
CA VAL A 1050 -1.22 36.32 -2.25
C VAL A 1050 0.29 36.57 -2.12
N THR A 1051 1.14 35.83 -2.85
CA THR A 1051 2.60 35.95 -2.77
C THR A 1051 3.29 35.73 -4.11
N ASP A 1052 4.36 36.48 -4.38
CA ASP A 1052 5.27 36.27 -5.52
C ASP A 1052 6.17 35.03 -5.35
N TRP A 1053 5.87 34.14 -4.39
CA TRP A 1053 6.71 33.02 -4.03
C TRP A 1053 6.66 31.86 -5.03
N LEU A 1054 5.63 31.79 -5.88
CA LEU A 1054 5.38 30.66 -6.79
C LEU A 1054 5.16 31.06 -8.26
N PRO A 1055 6.10 31.77 -8.91
CA PRO A 1055 6.03 32.14 -10.32
C PRO A 1055 6.25 30.93 -11.24
N ASP A 1056 5.90 31.07 -12.52
CA ASP A 1056 5.96 29.99 -13.52
C ASP A 1056 7.37 29.39 -13.68
N ASN A 1057 8.42 30.21 -13.52
CA ASN A 1057 9.78 29.73 -13.32
C ASN A 1057 10.16 29.75 -11.83
N ILE A 1058 10.09 28.57 -11.23
CA ILE A 1058 10.51 28.25 -9.87
C ILE A 1058 11.94 28.72 -9.49
N ASN A 1059 12.86 28.97 -10.44
CA ASN A 1059 14.19 29.52 -10.12
C ASN A 1059 14.12 30.98 -9.64
N SER A 1060 13.21 31.77 -10.20
CA SER A 1060 12.89 33.13 -9.75
C SER A 1060 11.89 33.17 -8.59
N GLY A 1061 11.49 32.00 -8.07
CA GLY A 1061 10.52 31.88 -6.98
C GLY A 1061 11.15 31.86 -5.59
N ARG A 1062 10.27 31.85 -4.58
CA ARG A 1062 10.57 31.61 -3.17
C ARG A 1062 9.74 30.45 -2.64
N LEU A 1063 9.78 29.33 -3.36
CA LEU A 1063 9.09 28.10 -2.99
C LEU A 1063 9.50 27.59 -1.59
N ASP A 1064 10.68 27.98 -1.11
CA ASP A 1064 11.12 27.74 0.27
C ASP A 1064 10.18 28.39 1.30
N ASN A 1065 9.75 29.63 1.06
CA ASN A 1065 8.74 30.30 1.90
C ASN A 1065 7.37 29.61 1.84
N VAL A 1066 7.00 29.00 0.71
CA VAL A 1066 5.77 28.21 0.57
C VAL A 1066 5.85 26.93 1.40
N TYR A 1067 6.99 26.23 1.38
CA TYR A 1067 7.19 25.08 2.25
C TYR A 1067 7.27 25.46 3.74
N TRP A 1068 7.77 26.65 4.08
CA TRP A 1068 7.64 27.20 5.45
C TRP A 1068 6.19 27.49 5.84
N SER A 1069 5.34 28.03 4.96
CA SER A 1069 3.92 28.25 5.28
C SER A 1069 3.15 26.94 5.41
N LEU A 1070 3.46 25.93 4.58
CA LEU A 1070 2.95 24.56 4.71
C LEU A 1070 3.41 23.89 6.00
N THR A 1071 4.65 24.15 6.45
CA THR A 1071 5.16 23.71 7.76
C THR A 1071 4.31 24.26 8.90
N VAL A 1072 4.06 25.58 8.91
CA VAL A 1072 3.25 26.24 9.95
C VAL A 1072 1.83 25.70 9.95
N LEU A 1073 1.20 25.53 8.77
CA LEU A 1073 -0.13 24.95 8.64
C LEU A 1073 -0.19 23.51 9.19
N ALA A 1074 0.78 22.67 8.84
CA ALA A 1074 0.87 21.31 9.33
C ALA A 1074 1.14 21.25 10.85
N GLY A 1075 1.92 22.20 11.40
CA GLY A 1075 2.20 22.32 12.84
C GLY A 1075 0.97 22.74 13.65
N ILE A 1076 0.22 23.73 13.17
CA ILE A 1076 -1.08 24.12 13.73
C ILE A 1076 -2.05 22.94 13.68
N ASN A 1077 -2.08 22.22 12.55
CA ASN A 1077 -2.89 21.02 12.41
C ASN A 1077 -2.46 19.89 13.37
N PHE A 1078 -1.17 19.72 13.67
CA PHE A 1078 -0.72 18.78 14.71
C PHE A 1078 -1.21 19.18 16.12
N GLY A 1079 -1.25 20.48 16.44
CA GLY A 1079 -1.85 20.98 17.69
C GLY A 1079 -3.36 20.72 17.77
N TYR A 1080 -4.09 21.00 16.68
CA TYR A 1080 -5.51 20.67 16.55
C TYR A 1080 -5.77 19.16 16.65
N TYR A 1081 -4.94 18.36 15.99
CA TYR A 1081 -4.94 16.90 16.07
C TYR A 1081 -4.76 16.41 17.52
N LEU A 1082 -3.79 16.95 18.27
CA LEU A 1082 -3.57 16.58 19.67
C LEU A 1082 -4.81 16.89 20.52
N LEU A 1083 -5.39 18.09 20.38
CA LEU A 1083 -6.63 18.48 21.06
C LEU A 1083 -7.78 17.50 20.74
N CYS A 1084 -7.98 17.17 19.47
CA CYS A 1084 -8.97 16.17 19.06
C CYS A 1084 -8.68 14.78 19.63
N SER A 1085 -7.42 14.34 19.68
CA SER A 1085 -7.03 13.04 20.22
C SER A 1085 -7.26 12.91 21.74
N LEU A 1086 -7.09 13.99 22.49
CA LEU A 1086 -7.33 14.06 23.95
C LEU A 1086 -8.82 14.07 24.30
N ILE A 1087 -9.64 14.73 23.48
CA ILE A 1087 -11.11 14.77 23.63
C ILE A 1087 -11.74 13.44 23.18
N TYR A 1088 -11.14 12.77 22.20
CA TYR A 1088 -11.65 11.51 21.66
C TYR A 1088 -11.51 10.36 22.65
N LYS A 1089 -12.56 9.54 22.77
CA LYS A 1089 -12.57 8.41 23.70
C LYS A 1089 -12.71 7.08 22.97
N TYR A 1090 -11.64 6.28 23.08
CA TYR A 1090 -11.72 4.82 23.11
C TYR A 1090 -12.61 4.36 24.29
N LYS A 1091 -12.84 3.05 24.41
CA LYS A 1091 -13.80 2.50 25.35
C LYS A 1091 -13.22 1.21 25.95
N ASP A 1092 -13.88 0.69 26.99
CA ASP A 1092 -13.47 -0.45 27.79
C ASP A 1092 -14.27 -1.71 27.42
N ILE A 1093 -13.80 -2.86 27.91
CA ILE A 1093 -14.07 -4.21 27.39
C ILE A 1093 -14.22 -5.15 28.63
N GLY A 1094 -14.52 -6.47 28.59
CA GLY A 1094 -14.60 -7.31 29.84
C GLY A 1094 -14.87 -8.82 29.66
N GLY A 1095 -14.39 -9.77 30.49
CA GLY A 1095 -14.41 -11.24 30.20
C GLY A 1095 -14.63 -12.28 31.35
N ARG A 1096 -14.54 -13.58 31.04
CA ARG A 1096 -14.74 -14.79 31.92
C ARG A 1096 -13.41 -15.53 32.07
N GLY A 1097 -13.12 -16.33 33.11
CA GLY A 1097 -13.71 -16.52 34.44
C GLY A 1097 -13.06 -17.72 35.17
N SER A 1098 -13.08 -17.71 36.51
CA SER A 1098 -12.76 -18.79 37.46
C SER A 1098 -13.48 -18.42 38.76
N GLY A 1099 -14.03 -19.40 39.50
CA GLY A 1099 -15.05 -19.12 40.51
C GLY A 1099 -14.60 -19.35 41.96
N SER A 1100 -14.83 -18.33 42.78
CA SER A 1100 -15.21 -18.38 44.19
C SER A 1100 -15.90 -17.04 44.49
N ASP A 1101 -16.82 -17.01 45.46
CA ASP A 1101 -17.53 -15.77 45.82
C ASP A 1101 -16.63 -14.81 46.63
N ASP A 1102 -17.09 -13.56 46.74
CA ASP A 1102 -16.63 -12.43 47.57
C ASP A 1102 -15.14 -12.34 47.96
N ASP A 1103 -14.44 -11.34 47.41
CA ASP A 1103 -13.96 -10.24 48.27
C ASP A 1103 -13.63 -8.94 47.50
N TYR A 1104 -13.55 -7.81 48.22
CA TYR A 1104 -13.07 -6.52 47.72
C TYR A 1104 -11.54 -6.48 47.64
N VAL A 1105 -10.99 -6.17 46.47
CA VAL A 1105 -9.57 -5.82 46.33
C VAL A 1105 -9.40 -4.44 45.70
N ASN A 1106 -9.21 -3.43 46.55
CA ASN A 1106 -8.55 -2.19 46.15
C ASN A 1106 -7.11 -2.50 45.72
N VAL A 1107 -6.69 -1.99 44.56
CA VAL A 1107 -5.27 -1.93 44.19
C VAL A 1107 -4.88 -0.47 44.06
N ASP A 1108 -4.57 0.15 45.20
CA ASP A 1108 -3.80 1.39 45.23
C ASP A 1108 -2.41 1.11 44.64
N ILE A 1109 -2.10 1.69 43.48
CA ILE A 1109 -0.71 1.74 43.00
C ILE A 1109 0.00 2.86 43.77
N LYS A 1110 0.39 2.52 45.00
CA LYS A 1110 1.18 3.37 45.89
C LYS A 1110 2.59 3.52 45.32
N ALA A 1111 2.92 4.71 44.84
CA ALA A 1111 4.22 5.00 44.25
C ALA A 1111 5.36 4.78 45.27
N ARG A 1112 6.51 4.27 44.79
CA ARG A 1112 7.79 4.34 45.51
C ARG A 1112 8.96 4.31 44.52
N SER A 1113 9.78 5.37 44.63
CA SER A 1113 11.18 5.50 44.16
C SER A 1113 11.51 4.83 42.82
#